data_AF-A0A0A2VU67-F1
#
_entry.id   AF-A0A0A2VU67-F1
#
_cell.length_a   1.000
_cell.length_b   1.000
_cell.length_c   1.000
_cell.angle_alpha   90.00
_cell.angle_beta   90.00
_cell.angle_gamma   90.00
#
_symmetry.space_group_name_H-M   'P 1'
#
loop_
_entity.id
_entity.type
_entity.pdbx_description
1 polymer ?
#
loop_
_entity_poly.entity_id
_entity_poly.type
_entity_poly.pdbx_seq_one_letter_code
_entity_poly.pdbx_strand_id
1 'polypeptide(L)'
;MKVAGISSEVTLMQIPGVMFSEDYASLGTFFLLFVQAVPAFCLITILLLVNQAKLPLGLKRWLARVLFQLKSWGMAEIFLAGVLVSFVKLMAYGDIGVGSSFIPWCLFCILQLRAFQCVDRRWLWDDIAPMPPVHRPLKVGVSGIKQGLRSCSCCTAIVAADTLACPRCGTHGHVRRRHSLQWTLALLITSIMLYLPANILPIMITEMLGNKYPSTILAGVILLWSEGSYPVAMVIFIASIMVPTLKMIAIAWLCWDAKGHGRRDSERMHLIYEVVEFVGRWSMIDVFVIAVLSALVRMGGLMNIYPALGALMFALVGPEVTLITANAEGIEGGKTTIKSRSVDVGVVESAQLTDDLHHVEIKARLNSGMEKLLHKDSVFWVVKPQVGREGISGLGTLLSGAYIELQPGTKGEQLENYALLDAPPLAPPDAKGIRITLDSKKAGQLTPGDPVLFRGYRVGSVETSTFDTNKRAISYQLFIAAPNDRLITSNVRFWKDSGIAVDMSAQGMRVEMGSLTTLFSGGVSFDVPEGWEWGKPVETGADFQLFDDQKSIQDSLYTNHIDYLMFFKDSVRGLQPGAPVEFRGIRLGTVAQVPFFNDKMRQSLNDDFRIPVLIRIEPERLKNMLEDGADISTNLQVLIKRGLRASMKTGSLVTGALFIDLDFYPKDKGLGDLPQIAGYPIIPTVSGGLAQIQQKLLETLDKINNLPINPMLEQATNTLAESQKTMRHLQQTLDNLNKITSSQSMQQLPEDMQKTLRELNRSMQGFQPGSAAYNKMVADMQRLDQVLRELQPVLRTLNDKSNSLTSQPAVQAVSQPGSHLLWVDQVTVPDFLAGTGVVYQTTDVQYVIATSNLWASPLDQQLRNALVTNLSGALPGWVVASQPLGHEQDALSVNVTGFHGRYDGKVIVSGEWLLKRQGEIVKRPFHIELKQQDDGYDAMVKTLAQGWQQEAKSIASTLTRLN
;
A
#
# COMPACT_ATOMS: atom_id res chain seq x y z
N MET A 1 6.50 -11.26 50.31
CA MET A 1 6.48 -12.23 49.20
C MET A 1 6.04 -11.48 47.96
N LYS A 2 6.91 -11.29 46.95
CA LYS A 2 6.50 -10.70 45.67
C LYS A 2 6.10 -11.87 44.75
N VAL A 3 4.81 -11.96 44.44
CA VAL A 3 4.26 -12.96 43.54
C VAL A 3 4.68 -12.61 42.11
N ALA A 4 4.99 -13.60 41.27
CA ALA A 4 5.28 -13.40 39.86
C ALA A 4 4.05 -12.80 39.13
N GLY A 5 4.24 -11.69 38.41
CA GLY A 5 3.18 -11.01 37.67
C GLY A 5 3.71 -9.84 36.86
N ILE A 6 2.93 -9.36 35.89
CA ILE A 6 3.21 -8.12 35.16
C ILE A 6 2.95 -6.96 36.12
N SER A 7 3.93 -6.09 36.30
CA SER A 7 3.80 -4.89 37.14
C SER A 7 3.84 -3.64 36.27
N SER A 8 2.92 -2.72 36.54
CA SER A 8 2.84 -1.40 35.92
C SER A 8 3.04 -0.35 37.00
N GLU A 9 3.95 0.59 36.77
CA GLU A 9 4.19 1.74 37.64
C GLU A 9 3.96 3.02 36.84
N VAL A 10 3.28 3.99 37.45
CA VAL A 10 3.01 5.28 36.84
C VAL A 10 3.41 6.40 37.78
N THR A 11 4.17 7.35 37.24
CA THR A 11 4.53 8.61 37.90
C THR A 11 3.59 9.73 37.50
N LEU A 12 3.52 10.80 38.30
CA LEU A 12 2.65 11.96 38.06
C LEU A 12 2.82 12.58 36.66
N MET A 13 4.04 12.56 36.10
CA MET A 13 4.34 13.10 34.77
C MET A 13 4.03 12.14 33.62
N GLN A 14 3.96 10.84 33.90
CA GLN A 14 3.60 9.84 32.89
C GLN A 14 2.10 9.82 32.61
N ILE A 15 1.25 10.19 33.58
CA ILE A 15 -0.22 10.26 33.40
C ILE A 15 -0.62 11.09 32.17
N PRO A 16 -0.22 12.38 32.03
CA PRO A 16 -0.55 13.15 30.84
C PRO A 16 0.14 12.61 29.57
N GLY A 17 1.34 12.03 29.68
CA GLY A 17 2.02 11.41 28.55
C GLY A 17 1.23 10.27 27.93
N VAL A 18 0.64 9.41 28.78
CA VAL A 18 -0.25 8.33 28.35
C VAL A 18 -1.52 8.90 27.69
N MET A 19 -2.09 9.98 28.22
CA MET A 19 -3.27 10.59 27.62
C MET A 19 -3.00 11.19 26.25
N PHE A 20 -1.83 11.78 26.06
CA PHE A 20 -1.43 12.34 24.78
C PHE A 20 -1.15 11.27 23.73
N SER A 21 -0.62 10.11 24.13
CA SER A 21 -0.40 8.99 23.19
C SER A 21 -1.69 8.30 22.76
N GLU A 22 -2.78 8.47 23.51
CA GLU A 22 -4.04 7.75 23.32
C GLU A 22 -5.19 8.67 22.84
N ASP A 23 -4.88 9.76 22.15
CA ASP A 23 -5.86 10.71 21.59
C ASP A 23 -6.75 11.44 22.62
N TYR A 24 -6.45 11.36 23.93
CA TYR A 24 -7.13 12.11 24.99
C TYR A 24 -6.38 13.39 25.38
N ALA A 25 -5.92 14.15 24.38
CA ALA A 25 -5.09 15.32 24.59
C ALA A 25 -5.78 16.43 25.41
N SER A 26 -7.11 16.55 25.32
CA SER A 26 -7.88 17.51 26.12
C SER A 26 -7.78 17.18 27.62
N LEU A 27 -7.91 15.90 27.98
CA LEU A 27 -7.83 15.40 29.35
C LEU A 27 -6.40 15.57 29.91
N GLY A 28 -5.39 15.26 29.10
CA GLY A 28 -3.97 15.46 29.45
C GLY A 28 -3.62 16.93 29.67
N THR A 29 -4.16 17.82 28.84
CA THR A 29 -3.99 19.28 28.99
C THR A 29 -4.69 19.80 30.24
N PHE A 30 -5.93 19.34 30.49
CA PHE A 30 -6.67 19.69 31.70
C PHE A 30 -5.91 19.27 32.97
N PHE A 31 -5.35 18.06 32.95
CA PHE A 31 -4.52 17.54 34.02
C PHE A 31 -3.29 18.43 34.30
N LEU A 32 -2.48 18.71 33.27
CA LEU A 32 -1.30 19.56 33.41
C LEU A 32 -1.66 20.96 33.90
N LEU A 33 -2.76 21.53 33.41
CA LEU A 33 -3.17 22.87 33.77
C LEU A 33 -3.64 22.97 35.23
N PHE A 34 -4.56 22.11 35.68
CA PHE A 34 -5.26 22.28 36.96
C PHE A 34 -4.66 21.50 38.14
N VAL A 35 -3.91 20.42 37.86
CA VAL A 35 -3.24 19.62 38.90
C VAL A 35 -1.82 20.12 39.14
N GLN A 36 -1.15 20.66 38.11
CA GLN A 36 0.26 21.08 38.21
C GLN A 36 0.45 22.60 38.04
N ALA A 37 0.14 23.15 36.87
CA ALA A 37 0.50 24.53 36.52
C ALA A 37 -0.19 25.56 37.41
N VAL A 38 -1.50 25.44 37.64
CA VAL A 38 -2.28 26.36 38.48
C VAL A 38 -1.84 26.31 39.96
N PRO A 39 -1.72 25.14 40.62
CA PRO A 39 -1.16 25.04 41.96
C PRO A 39 0.26 25.62 42.07
N ALA A 40 1.15 25.28 41.13
CA ALA A 40 2.52 25.78 41.12
C ALA A 40 2.55 27.31 40.99
N PHE A 41 1.80 27.87 40.04
CA PHE A 41 1.69 29.33 39.86
C PHE A 41 1.14 30.01 41.11
N CYS A 42 0.10 29.44 41.74
CA CYS A 42 -0.48 30.00 42.95
C CYS A 42 0.54 30.02 44.11
N LEU A 43 1.27 28.92 44.32
CA LEU A 43 2.28 28.83 45.38
C LEU A 43 3.46 29.77 45.14
N ILE A 44 3.98 29.83 43.91
CA ILE A 44 5.04 30.78 43.53
C ILE A 44 4.56 32.22 43.76
N THR A 45 3.33 32.53 43.38
CA THR A 45 2.75 33.86 43.57
C THR A 45 2.58 34.21 45.05
N ILE A 46 2.10 33.28 45.87
CA ILE A 46 2.01 33.45 47.33
C ILE A 46 3.40 33.71 47.91
N LEU A 47 4.41 32.91 47.51
CA LEU A 47 5.78 33.06 48.00
C LEU A 47 6.38 34.43 47.63
N LEU A 48 6.17 34.89 46.39
CA LEU A 48 6.64 36.19 45.92
C LEU A 48 5.95 37.38 46.61
N LEU A 49 4.64 37.29 46.86
CA LEU A 49 3.88 38.37 47.46
C LEU A 49 4.04 38.43 48.99
N VAL A 50 4.07 37.27 49.67
CA VAL A 50 4.22 37.20 51.14
C VAL A 50 5.65 37.48 51.58
N ASN A 51 6.66 37.06 50.82
CA ASN A 51 8.07 37.31 51.15
C ASN A 51 8.56 38.72 50.74
N GLN A 52 7.63 39.66 50.48
CA GLN A 52 7.89 41.05 50.09
C GLN A 52 9.01 41.21 49.03
N ALA A 53 9.01 40.37 48.00
CA ALA A 53 9.97 40.50 46.91
C ALA A 53 9.88 41.91 46.27
N LYS A 54 11.04 42.46 45.86
CA LYS A 54 11.15 43.77 45.19
C LYS A 54 10.56 43.70 43.78
N LEU A 55 9.23 43.74 43.69
CA LEU A 55 8.46 43.70 42.44
C LEU A 55 7.76 45.05 42.19
N PRO A 56 7.64 45.48 40.93
CA PRO A 56 6.90 46.70 40.60
C PRO A 56 5.42 46.56 40.97
N LEU A 57 4.81 47.68 41.38
CA LEU A 57 3.43 47.70 41.92
C LEU A 57 2.39 47.16 40.91
N GLY A 58 2.59 47.42 39.61
CA GLY A 58 1.75 46.88 38.54
C GLY A 58 1.76 45.35 38.48
N LEU A 59 2.94 44.74 38.65
CA LEU A 59 3.11 43.29 38.66
C LEU A 59 2.52 42.67 39.94
N LYS A 60 2.71 43.29 41.12
CA LYS A 60 2.05 42.84 42.37
C LYS A 60 0.53 42.84 42.24
N ARG A 61 -0.06 43.91 41.68
CA ARG A 61 -1.50 43.99 41.40
C ARG A 61 -1.96 42.91 40.42
N TRP A 62 -1.21 42.67 39.34
CA TRP A 62 -1.54 41.63 38.38
C TRP A 62 -1.48 40.23 39.01
N LEU A 63 -0.38 39.90 39.71
CA LEU A 63 -0.19 38.64 40.41
C LEU A 63 -1.29 38.37 41.43
N ALA A 64 -1.64 39.36 42.27
CA ALA A 64 -2.71 39.21 43.25
C ALA A 64 -4.09 39.02 42.60
N ARG A 65 -4.37 39.72 41.49
CA ARG A 65 -5.61 39.51 40.72
C ARG A 65 -5.71 38.08 40.20
N VAL A 66 -4.66 37.59 39.56
CA VAL A 66 -4.62 36.26 38.95
C VAL A 66 -4.65 35.18 40.04
N LEU A 67 -3.93 35.36 41.15
CA LEU A 67 -3.92 34.43 42.28
C LEU A 67 -5.34 34.15 42.80
N PHE A 68 -6.14 35.17 43.11
CA PHE A 68 -7.48 34.95 43.64
C PHE A 68 -8.49 34.44 42.61
N GLN A 69 -8.21 34.59 41.32
CA GLN A 69 -9.00 33.95 40.27
C GLN A 69 -8.65 32.46 40.15
N LEU A 70 -7.35 32.13 40.05
CA LEU A 70 -6.86 30.77 39.83
C LEU A 70 -6.89 29.88 41.08
N LYS A 71 -6.89 30.44 42.30
CA LYS A 71 -6.95 29.68 43.56
C LYS A 71 -8.10 28.67 43.58
N SER A 72 -9.25 29.03 43.01
CA SER A 72 -10.43 28.16 42.92
C SER A 72 -10.33 27.05 41.87
N TRP A 73 -9.36 27.14 40.96
CA TRP A 73 -9.14 26.19 39.87
C TRP A 73 -8.03 25.18 40.19
N GLY A 74 -7.32 25.33 41.30
CA GLY A 74 -6.35 24.32 41.77
C GLY A 74 -7.08 23.06 42.22
N MET A 75 -6.73 21.91 41.63
CA MET A 75 -7.41 20.62 41.86
C MET A 75 -6.45 19.54 42.38
N ALA A 76 -5.30 19.89 42.94
CA ALA A 76 -4.30 18.93 43.43
C ALA A 76 -4.86 18.00 44.51
N GLU A 77 -5.66 18.54 45.43
CA GLU A 77 -6.33 17.78 46.49
C GLU A 77 -7.40 16.83 45.94
N ILE A 78 -8.10 17.26 44.88
CA ILE A 78 -9.14 16.46 44.21
C ILE A 78 -8.50 15.32 43.42
N PHE A 79 -7.37 15.58 42.77
CA PHE A 79 -6.58 14.54 42.12
C PHE A 79 -6.08 13.49 43.13
N LEU A 80 -5.59 13.89 44.31
CA LEU A 80 -5.21 12.94 45.36
C LEU A 80 -6.39 12.03 45.77
N ALA A 81 -7.59 12.58 45.92
CA ALA A 81 -8.79 11.79 46.17
C ALA A 81 -9.08 10.80 45.01
N GLY A 82 -8.92 11.24 43.76
CA GLY A 82 -9.05 10.37 42.58
C GLY A 82 -8.05 9.22 42.54
N VAL A 83 -6.80 9.46 42.96
CA VAL A 83 -5.78 8.40 43.10
C VAL A 83 -6.19 7.37 44.15
N LEU A 84 -6.68 7.82 45.31
CA LEU A 84 -7.15 6.93 46.37
C LEU A 84 -8.34 6.07 45.93
N VAL A 85 -9.31 6.66 45.21
CA VAL A 85 -10.44 5.93 44.66
C VAL A 85 -9.99 4.91 43.62
N SER A 86 -9.05 5.29 42.74
CA SER A 86 -8.48 4.40 41.72
C SER A 86 -7.73 3.24 42.37
N PHE A 87 -6.95 3.51 43.42
CA PHE A 87 -6.25 2.50 44.20
C PHE A 87 -7.21 1.43 44.70
N VAL A 88 -8.32 1.82 45.34
CA VAL A 88 -9.27 0.83 45.85
C VAL A 88 -9.98 0.06 44.74
N LYS A 89 -10.35 0.74 43.65
CA LYS A 89 -10.98 0.08 42.50
C LYS A 89 -10.06 -0.98 41.88
N LEU A 90 -8.76 -0.73 41.86
CA LEU A 90 -7.80 -1.65 41.28
C LEU A 90 -7.45 -2.81 42.23
N MET A 91 -7.61 -2.67 43.56
CA MET A 91 -7.31 -3.75 44.52
C MET A 91 -8.16 -5.01 44.29
N ALA A 92 -9.32 -4.87 43.65
CA ALA A 92 -10.14 -6.01 43.23
C ALA A 92 -9.49 -6.83 42.09
N TYR A 93 -8.63 -6.20 41.27
CA TYR A 93 -8.03 -6.81 40.09
C TYR A 93 -6.56 -7.24 40.29
N GLY A 94 -5.87 -6.76 41.33
CA GLY A 94 -4.47 -7.14 41.58
C GLY A 94 -3.87 -6.52 42.84
N ASP A 95 -2.63 -6.94 43.16
CA ASP A 95 -1.84 -6.38 44.26
C ASP A 95 -1.26 -5.02 43.87
N ILE A 96 -1.46 -4.00 44.71
CA ILE A 96 -1.11 -2.61 44.39
C ILE A 96 -0.27 -2.04 45.51
N GLY A 97 0.93 -1.64 45.13
CA GLY A 97 1.85 -0.88 45.96
C GLY A 97 1.73 0.62 45.72
N VAL A 98 2.12 1.39 46.73
CA VAL A 98 2.24 2.85 46.63
C VAL A 98 3.72 3.21 46.55
N GLY A 99 4.11 3.97 45.52
CA GLY A 99 5.49 4.41 45.31
C GLY A 99 5.97 5.48 46.31
N SER A 100 7.28 5.72 46.35
CA SER A 100 7.91 6.68 47.28
C SER A 100 7.47 8.13 47.05
N SER A 101 6.98 8.47 45.86
CA SER A 101 6.50 9.82 45.49
C SER A 101 5.13 10.18 46.08
N PHE A 102 4.36 9.20 46.55
CA PHE A 102 3.01 9.43 47.06
C PHE A 102 2.97 10.21 48.37
N ILE A 103 3.84 9.89 49.33
CA ILE A 103 3.90 10.59 50.63
C ILE A 103 4.27 12.08 50.45
N PRO A 104 5.32 12.43 49.66
CA PRO A 104 5.58 13.82 49.30
C PRO A 104 4.39 14.52 48.65
N TRP A 105 3.63 13.83 47.79
CA TRP A 105 2.44 14.40 47.16
C TRP A 105 1.31 14.68 48.17
N CYS A 106 1.05 13.77 49.11
CA CYS A 106 0.11 13.99 50.21
C CYS A 106 0.51 15.21 51.05
N LEU A 107 1.80 15.31 51.41
CA LEU A 107 2.34 16.44 52.16
C LEU A 107 2.20 17.75 51.37
N PHE A 108 2.48 17.72 50.06
CA PHE A 108 2.28 18.86 49.16
C PHE A 108 0.82 19.33 49.17
N CYS A 109 -0.16 18.43 49.02
CA CYS A 109 -1.59 18.79 49.06
C CYS A 109 -1.99 19.44 50.39
N ILE A 110 -1.52 18.91 51.53
CA ILE A 110 -1.81 19.47 52.86
C ILE A 110 -1.19 20.87 53.01
N LEU A 111 0.08 21.02 52.63
CA LEU A 111 0.78 22.30 52.71
C LEU A 111 0.19 23.35 51.77
N GLN A 112 -0.21 22.95 50.56
CA GLN A 112 -0.89 23.81 49.61
C GLN A 112 -2.24 24.27 50.14
N LEU A 113 -3.06 23.35 50.66
CA LEU A 113 -4.35 23.69 51.27
C LEU A 113 -4.14 24.66 52.44
N ARG A 114 -3.12 24.43 53.27
CA ARG A 114 -2.80 25.31 54.39
C ARG A 114 -2.36 26.70 53.92
N ALA A 115 -1.51 26.79 52.89
CA ALA A 115 -1.12 28.05 52.28
C ALA A 115 -2.34 28.81 51.75
N PHE A 116 -3.27 28.11 51.11
CA PHE A 116 -4.52 28.71 50.63
C PHE A 116 -5.42 29.19 51.76
N GLN A 117 -5.46 28.51 52.90
CA GLN A 117 -6.24 28.96 54.07
C GLN A 117 -5.60 30.16 54.78
N CYS A 118 -4.27 30.20 54.88
CA CYS A 118 -3.54 31.28 55.56
C CYS A 118 -3.52 32.60 54.76
N VAL A 119 -3.63 32.54 53.43
CA VAL A 119 -3.64 33.74 52.58
C VAL A 119 -5.05 34.34 52.52
N ASP A 120 -5.30 35.28 53.42
CA ASP A 120 -6.51 36.09 53.44
C ASP A 120 -6.49 37.17 52.34
N ARG A 121 -7.64 37.36 51.69
CA ARG A 121 -7.79 38.31 50.57
C ARG A 121 -7.58 39.74 51.00
N ARG A 122 -8.13 40.14 52.15
CA ARG A 122 -8.06 41.52 52.63
C ARG A 122 -6.65 41.84 53.09
N TRP A 123 -6.06 40.97 53.88
CA TRP A 123 -4.68 41.10 54.37
C TRP A 123 -3.67 41.28 53.22
N LEU A 124 -3.70 40.41 52.21
CA LEU A 124 -2.74 40.47 51.11
C LEU A 124 -2.87 41.77 50.29
N TRP A 125 -4.09 42.24 50.07
CA TRP A 125 -4.30 43.48 49.33
C TRP A 125 -3.94 44.71 50.15
N ASP A 126 -4.13 44.69 51.48
CA ASP A 126 -3.76 45.77 52.39
C ASP A 126 -2.23 46.00 52.40
N ASP A 127 -1.44 44.95 52.23
CA ASP A 127 0.02 45.03 52.02
C ASP A 127 0.40 45.61 50.63
N ILE A 128 -0.35 45.27 49.57
CA ILE A 128 -0.02 45.70 48.20
C ILE A 128 -0.38 47.16 47.93
N ALA A 129 -1.56 47.60 48.36
CA ALA A 129 -2.05 48.96 48.12
C ALA A 129 -3.09 49.38 49.17
N PRO A 130 -3.04 50.62 49.68
CA PRO A 130 -3.96 51.08 50.71
C PRO A 130 -5.42 51.08 50.24
N MET A 131 -6.34 50.97 51.19
CA MET A 131 -7.77 51.00 50.92
C MET A 131 -8.19 52.40 50.41
N PRO A 132 -9.00 52.51 49.34
CA PRO A 132 -9.46 53.81 48.85
C PRO A 132 -10.27 54.54 49.92
N PRO A 133 -10.09 55.87 50.10
CA PRO A 133 -10.90 56.65 51.02
C PRO A 133 -12.36 56.70 50.56
N VAL A 134 -13.29 56.51 51.50
CA VAL A 134 -14.73 56.64 51.24
C VAL A 134 -15.14 58.08 51.54
N HIS A 135 -15.44 58.85 50.49
CA HIS A 135 -15.79 60.28 50.61
C HIS A 135 -17.22 60.55 51.13
N ARG A 136 -18.00 59.52 51.47
CA ARG A 136 -19.38 59.64 51.98
C ARG A 136 -19.47 59.09 53.41
N PRO A 137 -20.15 59.79 54.35
CA PRO A 137 -20.36 59.28 55.70
C PRO A 137 -21.24 58.02 55.68
N LEU A 138 -20.74 56.94 56.28
CA LEU A 138 -21.41 55.65 56.34
C LEU A 138 -22.45 55.62 57.47
N LYS A 139 -23.69 55.22 57.17
CA LYS A 139 -24.71 54.98 58.20
C LYS A 139 -24.66 53.52 58.66
N VAL A 140 -24.40 53.31 59.95
CA VAL A 140 -24.42 51.97 60.57
C VAL A 140 -25.83 51.40 60.52
N GLY A 141 -25.97 50.10 60.22
CA GLY A 141 -27.26 49.40 60.13
C GLY A 141 -27.96 49.45 58.75
N VAL A 142 -27.45 50.21 57.78
CA VAL A 142 -27.98 50.24 56.41
C VAL A 142 -26.99 49.56 55.44
N SER A 143 -27.48 48.66 54.58
CA SER A 143 -26.60 47.95 53.64
C SER A 143 -25.93 48.88 52.62
N GLY A 144 -24.70 48.54 52.18
CA GLY A 144 -23.91 49.39 51.29
C GLY A 144 -24.62 49.75 49.97
N ILE A 145 -25.35 48.80 49.39
CA ILE A 145 -26.12 49.03 48.14
C ILE A 145 -27.18 50.13 48.33
N LYS A 146 -27.89 50.15 49.47
CA LYS A 146 -28.89 51.19 49.78
C LYS A 146 -28.27 52.58 49.99
N GLN A 147 -26.97 52.65 50.28
CA GLN A 147 -26.22 53.89 50.44
C GLN A 147 -25.38 54.25 49.20
N GLY A 148 -25.55 53.53 48.07
CA GLY A 148 -24.83 53.78 46.83
C GLY A 148 -23.36 53.34 46.86
N LEU A 149 -23.05 52.29 47.61
CA LEU A 149 -21.72 51.69 47.72
C LEU A 149 -21.73 50.22 47.28
N ARG A 150 -20.59 49.75 46.78
CA ARG A 150 -20.35 48.34 46.44
C ARG A 150 -18.96 47.90 46.89
N SER A 151 -18.81 46.61 47.17
CA SER A 151 -17.49 45.99 47.40
C SER A 151 -16.88 45.56 46.07
N CYS A 152 -15.57 45.74 45.91
CA CYS A 152 -14.84 45.18 44.78
C CYS A 152 -14.72 43.66 44.92
N SER A 153 -15.14 42.91 43.89
CA SER A 153 -15.05 41.44 43.86
C SER A 153 -13.61 40.91 43.92
N CYS A 154 -12.61 41.72 43.52
CA CYS A 154 -11.22 41.32 43.49
C CYS A 154 -10.45 41.67 44.79
N CYS A 155 -10.49 42.94 45.20
CA CYS A 155 -9.65 43.45 46.31
C CYS A 155 -10.43 43.91 47.55
N THR A 156 -11.74 43.61 47.60
CA THR A 156 -12.67 43.95 48.70
C THR A 156 -12.74 45.44 49.09
N ALA A 157 -12.17 46.33 48.28
CA ALA A 157 -12.27 47.78 48.45
C ALA A 157 -13.72 48.25 48.35
N ILE A 158 -14.12 49.13 49.26
CA ILE A 158 -15.42 49.79 49.23
C ILE A 158 -15.33 50.95 48.23
N VAL A 159 -16.17 50.92 47.20
CA VAL A 159 -16.20 51.92 46.12
C VAL A 159 -17.64 52.39 45.88
N ALA A 160 -17.80 53.55 45.25
CA ALA A 160 -19.12 54.05 44.89
C ALA A 160 -19.79 53.15 43.83
N ALA A 161 -21.12 53.06 43.90
CA ALA A 161 -21.93 52.16 43.08
C ALA A 161 -21.86 52.45 41.57
N ASP A 162 -21.65 53.72 41.21
CA ASP A 162 -21.50 54.25 39.86
C ASP A 162 -20.09 54.03 39.26
N THR A 163 -19.09 53.89 40.12
CA THR A 163 -17.70 53.72 39.68
C THR A 163 -17.53 52.34 39.05
N LEU A 164 -17.20 52.28 37.75
CA LEU A 164 -17.03 51.03 37.02
C LEU A 164 -15.69 50.33 37.33
N ALA A 165 -14.57 51.06 37.31
CA ALA A 165 -13.24 50.52 37.56
C ALA A 165 -12.80 50.75 39.02
N CYS A 166 -12.31 49.71 39.70
CA CYS A 166 -11.80 49.86 41.05
C CYS A 166 -10.47 50.66 41.08
N PRO A 167 -10.34 51.73 41.88
CA PRO A 167 -9.11 52.53 41.94
C PRO A 167 -7.93 51.77 42.58
N ARG A 168 -8.19 50.68 43.31
CA ARG A 168 -7.16 49.86 43.98
C ARG A 168 -6.58 48.80 43.05
N CYS A 169 -7.43 47.95 42.47
CA CYS A 169 -7.00 46.81 41.65
C CYS A 169 -7.24 46.97 40.14
N GLY A 170 -7.95 48.01 39.70
CA GLY A 170 -8.28 48.25 38.30
C GLY A 170 -9.36 47.32 37.72
N THR A 171 -9.99 46.45 38.52
CA THR A 171 -11.02 45.52 38.04
C THR A 171 -12.34 46.24 37.80
N HIS A 172 -12.94 46.00 36.63
CA HIS A 172 -14.27 46.48 36.29
C HIS A 172 -15.35 45.67 37.02
N GLY A 173 -16.38 46.35 37.54
CA GLY A 173 -17.49 45.71 38.24
C GLY A 173 -18.75 46.56 38.28
N HIS A 174 -19.88 45.89 38.52
CA HIS A 174 -21.21 46.51 38.63
C HIS A 174 -21.85 46.13 39.98
N VAL A 175 -22.88 46.88 40.41
CA VAL A 175 -23.64 46.60 41.63
C VAL A 175 -24.39 45.25 41.54
N ARG A 176 -24.98 44.96 40.38
CA ARG A 176 -25.58 43.66 40.04
C ARG A 176 -25.33 43.37 38.56
N ARG A 177 -24.99 42.12 38.22
CA ARG A 177 -24.87 41.69 36.82
C ARG A 177 -26.26 41.64 36.18
N ARG A 178 -26.43 42.27 35.01
CA ARG A 178 -27.70 42.21 34.25
C ARG A 178 -27.92 40.77 33.75
N HIS A 179 -29.17 40.30 33.74
CA HIS A 179 -29.56 38.96 33.29
C HIS A 179 -28.88 37.78 34.02
N SER A 180 -28.31 37.98 35.21
CA SER A 180 -27.56 36.91 35.90
C SER A 180 -28.39 35.64 36.11
N LEU A 181 -29.66 35.77 36.50
CA LEU A 181 -30.57 34.64 36.67
C LEU A 181 -30.84 33.89 35.36
N GLN A 182 -30.97 34.61 34.24
CA GLN A 182 -31.21 34.01 32.93
C GLN A 182 -29.99 33.20 32.48
N TRP A 183 -28.78 33.74 32.63
CA TRP A 183 -27.54 33.02 32.34
C TRP A 183 -27.38 31.79 33.23
N THR A 184 -27.63 31.91 34.53
CA THR A 184 -27.55 30.77 35.45
C THR A 184 -28.58 29.68 35.11
N LEU A 185 -29.81 30.07 34.75
CA LEU A 185 -30.85 29.11 34.35
C LEU A 185 -30.49 28.41 33.03
N ALA A 186 -29.97 29.14 32.04
CA ALA A 186 -29.54 28.57 30.77
C ALA A 186 -28.43 27.53 30.99
N LEU A 187 -27.40 27.87 31.76
CA LEU A 187 -26.31 26.95 32.09
C LEU A 187 -26.79 25.73 32.92
N LEU A 188 -27.76 25.93 33.81
CA LEU A 188 -28.37 24.85 34.59
C LEU A 188 -29.13 23.87 33.69
N ILE A 189 -29.93 24.37 32.75
CA ILE A 189 -30.66 23.53 31.78
C ILE A 189 -29.67 22.75 30.91
N THR A 190 -28.62 23.41 30.39
CA THR A 190 -27.55 22.75 29.64
C THR A 190 -26.87 21.67 30.48
N SER A 191 -26.57 21.94 31.75
CA SER A 191 -25.97 20.96 32.66
C SER A 191 -26.87 19.75 32.86
N ILE A 192 -28.19 19.94 33.02
CA ILE A 192 -29.15 18.83 33.18
C ILE A 192 -29.20 17.98 31.91
N MET A 193 -29.22 18.63 30.74
CA MET A 193 -29.28 17.97 29.44
C MET A 193 -28.04 17.12 29.14
N LEU A 194 -26.86 17.57 29.56
CA LEU A 194 -25.60 16.83 29.39
C LEU A 194 -25.38 15.77 30.49
N TYR A 195 -25.89 16.00 31.70
CA TYR A 195 -25.71 15.08 32.82
C TYR A 195 -26.40 13.73 32.60
N LEU A 196 -27.59 13.72 32.00
CA LEU A 196 -28.33 12.48 31.74
C LEU A 196 -27.56 11.51 30.82
N PRO A 197 -27.14 11.88 29.60
CA PRO A 197 -26.36 11.00 28.73
C PRO A 197 -25.00 10.65 29.35
N ALA A 198 -24.38 11.54 30.12
CA ALA A 198 -23.10 11.28 30.77
C ALA A 198 -23.15 10.14 31.82
N ASN A 199 -24.31 9.89 32.44
CA ASN A 199 -24.48 8.77 33.39
C ASN A 199 -24.97 7.48 32.73
N ILE A 200 -25.60 7.57 31.56
CA ILE A 200 -26.14 6.42 30.82
C ILE A 200 -25.07 5.82 29.91
N LEU A 201 -24.26 6.66 29.25
CA LEU A 201 -23.21 6.22 28.35
C LEU A 201 -22.05 5.57 29.13
N PRO A 202 -21.32 4.62 28.52
CA PRO A 202 -20.12 4.06 29.11
C PRO A 202 -19.12 5.18 29.37
N ILE A 203 -18.57 5.20 30.59
CA ILE A 203 -17.54 6.17 30.97
C ILE A 203 -16.13 5.61 30.74
N MET A 204 -15.99 4.29 30.82
CA MET A 204 -14.77 3.55 30.52
C MET A 204 -15.08 2.26 29.78
N ILE A 205 -14.16 1.82 28.93
CA ILE A 205 -14.15 0.49 28.32
C ILE A 205 -12.95 -0.26 28.87
N THR A 206 -13.22 -1.38 29.52
CA THR A 206 -12.16 -2.31 29.94
C THR A 206 -12.03 -3.36 28.84
N GLU A 207 -10.87 -3.45 28.22
CA GLU A 207 -10.53 -4.50 27.27
C GLU A 207 -9.77 -5.59 28.02
N MET A 208 -10.30 -6.82 28.05
CA MET A 208 -9.62 -7.99 28.63
C MET A 208 -9.57 -9.11 27.60
N LEU A 209 -8.36 -9.61 27.30
CA LEU A 209 -8.15 -10.71 26.33
C LEU A 209 -8.82 -10.43 24.96
N GLY A 210 -8.79 -9.17 24.50
CA GLY A 210 -9.42 -8.72 23.25
C GLY A 210 -10.93 -8.49 23.29
N ASN A 211 -11.60 -8.79 24.41
CA ASN A 211 -13.03 -8.50 24.58
C ASN A 211 -13.23 -7.13 25.26
N LYS A 212 -14.09 -6.29 24.67
CA LYS A 212 -14.42 -4.95 25.18
C LYS A 212 -15.64 -5.00 26.11
N TYR A 213 -15.45 -4.59 27.36
CA TYR A 213 -16.50 -4.49 28.38
C TYR A 213 -16.76 -3.01 28.72
N PRO A 214 -17.80 -2.38 28.13
CA PRO A 214 -18.18 -1.02 28.51
C PRO A 214 -18.75 -1.00 29.93
N SER A 215 -18.27 -0.06 30.75
CA SER A 215 -18.72 0.13 32.13
C SER A 215 -19.21 1.57 32.35
N THR A 216 -20.40 1.70 32.93
CA THR A 216 -20.93 2.99 33.41
C THR A 216 -20.47 3.26 34.84
N ILE A 217 -20.60 4.50 35.32
CA ILE A 217 -20.32 4.85 36.73
C ILE A 217 -21.15 3.96 37.67
N LEU A 218 -22.46 3.85 37.39
CA LEU A 218 -23.38 3.08 38.23
C LEU A 218 -23.04 1.58 38.23
N ALA A 219 -22.65 1.03 37.09
CA ALA A 219 -22.18 -0.36 37.01
C ALA A 219 -20.94 -0.58 37.90
N GLY A 220 -20.00 0.38 37.92
CA GLY A 220 -18.84 0.32 38.81
C GLY A 220 -19.21 0.36 40.31
N VAL A 221 -20.19 1.19 40.69
CA VAL A 221 -20.69 1.24 42.07
C VAL A 221 -21.35 -0.08 42.48
N ILE A 222 -22.20 -0.64 41.62
CA ILE A 222 -22.90 -1.90 41.88
C ILE A 222 -21.91 -3.07 42.04
N LEU A 223 -20.90 -3.14 41.18
CA LEU A 223 -19.86 -4.16 41.26
C LEU A 223 -19.13 -4.11 42.60
N LEU A 224 -18.62 -2.94 42.98
CA LEU A 224 -17.90 -2.74 44.24
C LEU A 224 -18.79 -3.01 45.47
N TRP A 225 -20.08 -2.70 45.37
CA TRP A 225 -21.06 -3.02 46.41
C TRP A 225 -21.25 -4.53 46.55
N SER A 226 -21.30 -5.26 45.44
CA SER A 226 -21.44 -6.72 45.45
C SER A 226 -20.19 -7.45 45.98
N GLU A 227 -19.01 -6.87 45.80
CA GLU A 227 -17.74 -7.37 46.33
C GLU A 227 -17.52 -7.05 47.82
N GLY A 228 -18.46 -6.36 48.47
CA GLY A 228 -18.41 -6.04 49.90
C GLY A 228 -17.60 -4.78 50.26
N SER A 229 -17.11 -4.03 49.28
CA SER A 229 -16.34 -2.80 49.48
C SER A 229 -17.24 -1.56 49.67
N TYR A 230 -18.23 -1.67 50.56
CA TYR A 230 -19.28 -0.65 50.78
C TYR A 230 -18.76 0.79 50.96
N PRO A 231 -17.71 1.06 51.75
CA PRO A 231 -17.23 2.43 51.95
C PRO A 231 -16.77 3.09 50.64
N VAL A 232 -16.20 2.32 49.72
CA VAL A 232 -15.65 2.84 48.47
C VAL A 232 -16.74 3.03 47.44
N ALA A 233 -17.65 2.07 47.34
CA ALA A 233 -18.84 2.21 46.52
C ALA A 233 -19.65 3.47 46.90
N MET A 234 -19.77 3.77 48.21
CA MET A 234 -20.38 5.02 48.69
C MET A 234 -19.62 6.26 48.25
N VAL A 235 -18.28 6.28 48.34
CA VAL A 235 -17.47 7.45 47.93
C VAL A 235 -17.69 7.77 46.45
N ILE A 236 -17.65 6.77 45.57
CA ILE A 236 -17.89 6.95 44.13
C ILE A 236 -19.32 7.41 43.90
N PHE A 237 -20.32 6.72 44.46
CA PHE A 237 -21.73 7.11 44.31
C PHE A 237 -22.01 8.56 44.76
N ILE A 238 -21.45 8.94 45.91
CA ILE A 238 -21.61 10.28 46.48
C ILE A 238 -20.96 11.32 45.56
N ALA A 239 -19.72 11.10 45.12
CA ALA A 239 -18.97 12.06 44.31
C ALA A 239 -19.55 12.22 42.90
N SER A 240 -19.94 11.12 42.25
CA SER A 240 -20.29 11.08 40.83
C SER A 240 -21.78 11.34 40.57
N ILE A 241 -22.66 10.93 41.48
CA ILE A 241 -24.11 10.98 41.28
C ILE A 241 -24.77 11.95 42.26
N MET A 242 -24.56 11.75 43.57
CA MET A 242 -25.28 12.52 44.59
C MET A 242 -24.84 13.99 44.63
N VAL A 243 -23.54 14.26 44.53
CA VAL A 243 -22.99 15.62 44.58
C VAL A 243 -23.47 16.49 43.40
N PRO A 244 -23.34 16.07 42.12
CA PRO A 244 -23.83 16.88 40.99
C PRO A 244 -25.34 17.08 41.00
N THR A 245 -26.12 16.06 41.37
CA THR A 245 -27.59 16.17 41.45
C THR A 245 -28.01 17.16 42.54
N LEU A 246 -27.46 17.04 43.75
CA LEU A 246 -27.71 18.00 44.83
C LEU A 246 -27.28 19.43 44.44
N LYS A 247 -26.17 19.59 43.72
CA LYS A 247 -25.71 20.89 43.21
C LYS A 247 -26.70 21.51 42.23
N MET A 248 -27.20 20.74 41.26
CA MET A 248 -28.20 21.21 40.30
C MET A 248 -29.51 21.59 41.01
N ILE A 249 -29.98 20.77 41.97
CA ILE A 249 -31.18 21.05 42.76
C ILE A 249 -31.00 22.32 43.60
N ALA A 250 -29.86 22.48 44.27
CA ALA A 250 -29.57 23.64 45.09
C ALA A 250 -29.47 24.93 44.26
N ILE A 251 -28.84 24.90 43.08
CA ILE A 251 -28.79 26.05 42.17
C ILE A 251 -30.19 26.37 41.62
N ALA A 252 -30.99 25.35 41.27
CA ALA A 252 -32.37 25.53 40.84
C ALA A 252 -33.20 26.23 41.93
N TRP A 253 -33.07 25.76 43.18
CA TRP A 253 -33.76 26.33 44.34
C TRP A 253 -33.30 27.77 44.62
N LEU A 254 -32.00 28.06 44.56
CA LEU A 254 -31.47 29.42 44.73
C LEU A 254 -31.98 30.37 43.64
N CYS A 255 -32.09 29.91 42.39
CA CYS A 255 -32.65 30.70 41.29
C CYS A 255 -34.15 30.96 41.48
N TRP A 256 -34.88 29.96 42.00
CA TRP A 256 -36.30 30.08 42.31
C TRP A 256 -36.57 31.10 43.42
N ASP A 257 -35.86 30.98 44.54
CA ASP A 257 -36.04 31.86 45.70
C ASP A 257 -35.56 33.30 45.40
N ALA A 258 -34.49 33.47 44.63
CA ALA A 258 -34.00 34.77 44.19
C ALA A 258 -35.02 35.56 43.33
N LYS A 259 -35.97 34.89 42.67
CA LYS A 259 -37.07 35.50 41.89
C LYS A 259 -38.21 36.04 42.77
N GLY A 260 -38.20 35.78 44.08
CA GLY A 260 -39.09 36.40 45.07
C GLY A 260 -40.27 35.54 45.54
N HIS A 261 -40.25 34.23 45.32
CA HIS A 261 -41.35 33.31 45.66
C HIS A 261 -41.25 32.67 47.07
N GLY A 262 -40.43 33.19 48.00
CA GLY A 262 -40.24 32.64 49.34
C GLY A 262 -40.05 33.68 50.47
N ARG A 263 -40.11 33.23 51.73
CA ARG A 263 -39.64 34.03 52.89
C ARG A 263 -38.13 34.22 52.71
N ARG A 264 -37.70 35.44 52.39
CA ARG A 264 -36.28 35.83 52.20
C ARG A 264 -35.47 35.55 53.48
N ASP A 265 -34.98 34.33 53.61
CA ASP A 265 -34.02 33.93 54.61
C ASP A 265 -32.62 34.01 53.98
N SER A 266 -32.01 35.20 54.08
CA SER A 266 -30.71 35.46 53.47
C SER A 266 -29.59 34.61 54.06
N GLU A 267 -29.73 34.15 55.31
CA GLU A 267 -28.73 33.32 55.96
C GLU A 267 -28.73 31.91 55.36
N ARG A 268 -29.91 31.30 55.21
CA ARG A 268 -30.04 29.98 54.54
C ARG A 268 -29.57 30.01 53.10
N MET A 269 -29.90 31.06 52.35
CA MET A 269 -29.42 31.21 50.97
C MET A 269 -27.90 31.28 50.90
N HIS A 270 -27.27 32.06 51.80
CA HIS A 270 -25.82 32.19 51.81
C HIS A 270 -25.13 30.89 52.22
N LEU A 271 -25.69 30.17 53.20
CA LEU A 271 -25.18 28.87 53.63
C LEU A 271 -25.25 27.84 52.49
N ILE A 272 -26.40 27.72 51.81
CA ILE A 272 -26.57 26.80 50.69
C ILE A 272 -25.62 27.16 49.55
N TYR A 273 -25.49 28.45 49.23
CA TYR A 273 -24.56 28.91 48.18
C TYR A 273 -23.10 28.53 48.49
N GLU A 274 -22.66 28.74 49.73
CA GLU A 274 -21.28 28.43 50.16
C GLU A 274 -21.00 26.92 50.15
N VAL A 275 -21.98 26.10 50.59
CA VAL A 275 -21.90 24.64 50.50
C VAL A 275 -21.82 24.19 49.03
N VAL A 276 -22.64 24.74 48.15
CA VAL A 276 -22.66 24.44 46.71
C VAL A 276 -21.33 24.80 46.03
N GLU A 277 -20.75 25.95 46.38
CA GLU A 277 -19.45 26.40 45.86
C GLU A 277 -18.31 25.50 46.35
N PHE A 278 -18.33 25.09 47.62
CA PHE A 278 -17.35 24.17 48.19
C PHE A 278 -17.41 22.79 47.51
N VAL A 279 -18.61 22.21 47.42
CA VAL A 279 -18.85 20.89 46.84
C VAL A 279 -18.57 20.88 45.32
N GLY A 280 -18.66 22.03 44.65
CA GLY A 280 -18.58 22.11 43.19
C GLY A 280 -17.29 21.56 42.55
N ARG A 281 -16.15 21.60 43.25
CA ARG A 281 -14.85 21.06 42.77
C ARG A 281 -14.77 19.54 42.81
N TRP A 282 -15.58 18.91 43.67
CA TRP A 282 -15.61 17.46 43.86
C TRP A 282 -16.24 16.71 42.67
N SER A 283 -17.00 17.41 41.83
CA SER A 283 -17.56 16.82 40.60
C SER A 283 -16.50 16.40 39.57
N MET A 284 -15.24 16.82 39.72
CA MET A 284 -14.14 16.45 38.81
C MET A 284 -13.38 15.18 39.24
N ILE A 285 -13.78 14.53 40.34
CA ILE A 285 -13.11 13.33 40.84
C ILE A 285 -13.08 12.23 39.78
N ASP A 286 -14.20 11.95 39.11
CA ASP A 286 -14.31 10.85 38.14
C ASP A 286 -13.39 11.00 36.94
N VAL A 287 -13.24 12.25 36.46
CA VAL A 287 -12.34 12.60 35.36
C VAL A 287 -10.89 12.25 35.74
N PHE A 288 -10.49 12.52 36.97
CA PHE A 288 -9.17 12.13 37.49
C PHE A 288 -9.04 10.64 37.82
N VAL A 289 -10.12 9.98 38.24
CA VAL A 289 -10.11 8.51 38.43
C VAL A 289 -9.83 7.82 37.11
N ILE A 290 -10.53 8.17 36.04
CA ILE A 290 -10.30 7.60 34.70
C ILE A 290 -8.89 7.94 34.20
N ALA A 291 -8.41 9.15 34.47
CA ALA A 291 -7.05 9.56 34.15
C ALA A 291 -6.00 8.63 34.74
N VAL A 292 -6.16 8.31 36.03
CA VAL A 292 -5.23 7.44 36.76
C VAL A 292 -5.37 5.99 36.35
N LEU A 293 -6.60 5.49 36.20
CA LEU A 293 -6.87 4.10 35.80
C LEU A 293 -6.34 3.80 34.39
N SER A 294 -6.58 4.68 33.43
CA SER A 294 -6.10 4.52 32.05
C SER A 294 -4.57 4.57 31.96
N ALA A 295 -3.93 5.36 32.82
CA ALA A 295 -2.48 5.39 32.90
C ALA A 295 -1.91 4.12 33.57
N LEU A 296 -2.51 3.67 34.68
CA LEU A 296 -2.01 2.54 35.49
C LEU A 296 -2.26 1.18 34.84
N VAL A 297 -3.45 0.95 34.29
CA VAL A 297 -3.87 -0.36 33.77
C VAL A 297 -3.56 -0.45 32.29
N ARG A 298 -2.28 -0.74 31.99
CA ARG A 298 -1.77 -0.96 30.64
C ARG A 298 -0.93 -2.23 30.61
N MET A 299 -1.58 -3.39 30.61
CA MET A 299 -0.92 -4.69 30.63
C MET A 299 -0.90 -5.36 29.25
N GLY A 300 -0.72 -4.57 28.19
CA GLY A 300 -0.71 -5.08 26.81
C GLY A 300 -2.04 -5.75 26.45
N GLY A 301 -2.01 -6.90 25.76
CA GLY A 301 -3.23 -7.62 25.35
C GLY A 301 -4.06 -8.26 26.48
N LEU A 302 -3.59 -8.22 27.73
CA LEU A 302 -4.27 -8.86 28.86
C LEU A 302 -5.40 -8.03 29.43
N MET A 303 -5.10 -6.77 29.81
CA MET A 303 -6.09 -5.85 30.37
C MET A 303 -5.67 -4.39 30.14
N ASN A 304 -6.52 -3.63 29.44
CA ASN A 304 -6.38 -2.18 29.25
C ASN A 304 -7.68 -1.46 29.59
N ILE A 305 -7.58 -0.24 30.13
CA ILE A 305 -8.74 0.60 30.44
C ILE A 305 -8.66 1.90 29.64
N TYR A 306 -9.68 2.16 28.81
CA TYR A 306 -9.77 3.37 28.00
C TYR A 306 -10.95 4.26 28.43
N PRO A 307 -10.81 5.60 28.41
CA PRO A 307 -11.93 6.53 28.51
C PRO A 307 -12.93 6.33 27.36
N ALA A 308 -14.21 6.25 27.68
CA ALA A 308 -15.27 6.12 26.68
C ALA A 308 -16.00 7.45 26.43
N LEU A 309 -16.97 7.46 25.51
CA LEU A 309 -17.67 8.66 25.07
C LEU A 309 -18.29 9.49 26.23
N GLY A 310 -18.70 8.84 27.32
CA GLY A 310 -19.17 9.52 28.52
C GLY A 310 -18.12 10.45 29.15
N ALA A 311 -16.84 10.07 29.14
CA ALA A 311 -15.75 10.90 29.63
C ALA A 311 -15.45 12.09 28.69
N LEU A 312 -15.65 11.92 27.38
CA LEU A 312 -15.50 13.00 26.39
C LEU A 312 -16.64 14.02 26.44
N MET A 313 -17.87 13.63 26.78
CA MET A 313 -18.99 14.55 27.03
C MET A 313 -18.74 15.47 28.24
N PHE A 314 -17.85 15.09 29.16
CA PHE A 314 -17.34 15.98 30.22
C PHE A 314 -16.28 16.98 29.72
N ALA A 315 -15.73 16.82 28.51
CA ALA A 315 -14.54 17.53 28.03
C ALA A 315 -14.59 18.19 26.62
N LEU A 316 -15.64 17.96 25.78
CA LEU A 316 -15.98 18.51 24.43
C LEU A 316 -14.96 19.41 23.68
N VAL A 317 -14.71 19.38 22.35
CA VAL A 317 -15.14 18.63 21.14
C VAL A 317 -14.08 18.91 20.04
N GLY A 318 -13.83 17.97 19.12
CA GLY A 318 -13.05 18.18 17.90
C GLY A 318 -13.95 18.13 16.65
N PRO A 319 -13.53 18.70 15.50
CA PRO A 319 -14.36 18.75 14.28
C PRO A 319 -14.59 17.34 13.69
N GLU A 320 -15.84 17.02 13.40
CA GLU A 320 -16.30 15.77 12.77
C GLU A 320 -16.49 15.98 11.26
N VAL A 321 -16.13 14.98 10.46
CA VAL A 321 -16.33 14.95 9.01
C VAL A 321 -16.96 13.62 8.60
N THR A 322 -17.87 13.67 7.64
CA THR A 322 -18.55 12.50 7.10
C THR A 322 -17.99 12.15 5.73
N LEU A 323 -17.58 10.90 5.55
CA LEU A 323 -17.06 10.33 4.32
C LEU A 323 -18.02 9.28 3.77
N ILE A 324 -18.28 9.29 2.47
CA ILE A 324 -19.20 8.34 1.80
C ILE A 324 -18.40 7.47 0.85
N THR A 325 -18.57 6.15 0.96
CA THR A 325 -17.96 5.16 0.05
C THR A 325 -18.96 4.06 -0.34
N ALA A 326 -18.69 3.30 -1.40
CA ALA A 326 -19.45 2.11 -1.73
C ALA A 326 -19.06 0.90 -0.84
N ASN A 327 -17.82 0.85 -0.37
CA ASN A 327 -17.30 -0.24 0.46
C ASN A 327 -16.29 0.31 1.49
N ALA A 328 -16.34 -0.21 2.72
CA ALA A 328 -15.46 0.17 3.82
C ALA A 328 -14.40 -0.90 4.16
N GLU A 329 -13.93 -1.63 3.15
CA GLU A 329 -12.94 -2.69 3.31
C GLU A 329 -11.63 -2.16 3.93
N GLY A 330 -11.23 -2.75 5.07
CA GLY A 330 -10.02 -2.39 5.81
C GLY A 330 -10.16 -1.14 6.67
N ILE A 331 -11.33 -0.51 6.73
CA ILE A 331 -11.61 0.66 7.56
C ILE A 331 -12.25 0.19 8.87
N GLU A 332 -11.58 0.44 9.99
CA GLU A 332 -12.04 0.09 11.33
C GLU A 332 -12.21 1.34 12.20
N GLY A 333 -13.40 1.48 12.79
CA GLY A 333 -13.69 2.54 13.77
C GLY A 333 -12.74 2.48 14.97
N GLY A 334 -12.14 3.64 15.29
CA GLY A 334 -11.18 3.84 16.37
C GLY A 334 -9.74 3.39 16.04
N LYS A 335 -9.48 2.81 14.86
CA LYS A 335 -8.12 2.39 14.46
C LYS A 335 -7.63 3.05 13.17
N THR A 336 -8.51 3.22 12.19
CA THR A 336 -8.12 3.81 10.90
C THR A 336 -7.84 5.29 11.08
N THR A 337 -6.60 5.70 10.84
CA THR A 337 -6.16 7.09 10.93
C THR A 337 -6.38 7.82 9.60
N ILE A 338 -6.66 9.12 9.67
CA ILE A 338 -6.62 10.03 8.52
C ILE A 338 -5.26 10.71 8.54
N LYS A 339 -4.53 10.60 7.43
CA LYS A 339 -3.20 11.19 7.27
C LYS A 339 -3.21 12.22 6.17
N SER A 340 -2.42 13.29 6.31
CA SER A 340 -2.11 14.19 5.20
C SER A 340 -0.61 14.31 5.09
N ARG A 341 -0.04 13.95 3.93
CA ARG A 341 1.42 13.90 3.72
C ARG A 341 2.10 13.00 4.76
N SER A 342 1.48 11.86 5.05
CA SER A 342 1.92 10.89 6.06
C SER A 342 1.94 11.39 7.52
N VAL A 343 1.27 12.50 7.84
CA VAL A 343 1.08 13.01 9.22
C VAL A 343 -0.35 12.75 9.67
N ASP A 344 -0.53 12.23 10.89
CA ASP A 344 -1.84 11.92 11.46
C ASP A 344 -2.62 13.22 11.76
N VAL A 345 -3.74 13.41 11.06
CA VAL A 345 -4.60 14.60 11.15
C VAL A 345 -6.01 14.29 11.65
N GLY A 346 -6.35 13.01 11.85
CA GLY A 346 -7.61 12.58 12.43
C GLY A 346 -7.74 11.06 12.54
N VAL A 347 -8.88 10.59 13.04
CA VAL A 347 -9.19 9.17 13.23
C VAL A 347 -10.64 8.89 12.83
N VAL A 348 -10.89 7.74 12.21
CA VAL A 348 -12.24 7.25 11.92
C VAL A 348 -12.92 6.83 13.22
N GLU A 349 -14.11 7.34 13.51
CA GLU A 349 -14.89 6.96 14.70
C GLU A 349 -15.73 5.72 14.45
N SER A 350 -16.46 5.71 13.34
CA SER A 350 -17.37 4.62 12.99
C SER A 350 -17.61 4.52 11.49
N ALA A 351 -18.01 3.33 11.03
CA ALA A 351 -18.45 3.05 9.67
C ALA A 351 -19.80 2.31 9.75
N GLN A 352 -20.82 2.83 9.08
CA GLN A 352 -22.19 2.31 9.12
C GLN A 352 -22.78 2.31 7.71
N LEU A 353 -23.57 1.31 7.36
CA LEU A 353 -24.34 1.35 6.10
C LEU A 353 -25.39 2.46 6.17
N THR A 354 -25.60 3.16 5.06
CA THR A 354 -26.71 4.10 4.91
C THR A 354 -28.06 3.38 4.92
N ASP A 355 -29.16 4.10 5.21
CA ASP A 355 -30.51 3.52 5.30
C ASP A 355 -30.97 2.83 4.01
N ASP A 356 -30.44 3.25 2.85
CA ASP A 356 -30.69 2.66 1.54
C ASP A 356 -29.85 1.41 1.24
N LEU A 357 -28.93 1.06 2.14
CA LEU A 357 -27.98 -0.06 2.04
C LEU A 357 -27.04 -0.03 0.83
N HIS A 358 -26.98 1.07 0.08
CA HIS A 358 -26.17 1.19 -1.13
C HIS A 358 -24.80 1.83 -0.90
N HIS A 359 -24.66 2.57 0.19
CA HIS A 359 -23.43 3.27 0.55
C HIS A 359 -23.04 2.98 2.01
N VAL A 360 -21.79 3.27 2.33
CA VAL A 360 -21.27 3.26 3.70
C VAL A 360 -20.92 4.67 4.09
N GLU A 361 -21.52 5.13 5.19
CA GLU A 361 -21.22 6.38 5.85
C GLU A 361 -20.12 6.14 6.89
N ILE A 362 -19.03 6.87 6.77
CA ILE A 362 -17.88 6.80 7.66
C ILE A 362 -17.74 8.14 8.37
N LYS A 363 -17.90 8.13 9.69
CA LYS A 363 -17.72 9.31 10.53
C LYS A 363 -16.30 9.35 11.05
N ALA A 364 -15.61 10.46 10.84
CA ALA A 364 -14.24 10.64 11.29
C ALA A 364 -14.05 11.97 12.00
N ARG A 365 -13.14 12.00 12.98
CA ARG A 365 -12.81 13.20 13.74
C ARG A 365 -11.42 13.69 13.39
N LEU A 366 -11.32 14.96 13.03
CA LEU A 366 -10.03 15.60 12.79
C LEU A 366 -9.45 16.20 14.08
N ASN A 367 -8.13 16.27 14.15
CA ASN A 367 -7.39 16.93 15.21
C ASN A 367 -7.68 18.44 15.22
N SER A 368 -7.59 19.06 16.40
CA SER A 368 -7.86 20.49 16.58
C SER A 368 -7.00 21.35 15.65
N GLY A 369 -7.62 22.30 14.94
CA GLY A 369 -6.95 23.19 13.99
C GLY A 369 -6.72 22.62 12.59
N MET A 370 -7.06 21.34 12.34
CA MET A 370 -6.96 20.70 11.02
C MET A 370 -8.17 20.97 10.10
N GLU A 371 -9.19 21.68 10.60
CA GLU A 371 -10.34 22.17 9.81
C GLU A 371 -9.93 22.98 8.57
N LYS A 372 -8.76 23.62 8.60
CA LYS A 372 -8.20 24.38 7.49
C LYS A 372 -7.78 23.51 6.29
N LEU A 373 -7.73 22.20 6.45
CA LEU A 373 -7.44 21.24 5.38
C LEU A 373 -8.71 20.86 4.60
N LEU A 374 -9.89 21.24 5.10
CA LEU A 374 -11.18 20.90 4.51
C LEU A 374 -11.70 22.04 3.63
N HIS A 375 -11.73 21.78 2.33
CA HIS A 375 -12.29 22.65 1.31
C HIS A 375 -13.08 21.81 0.30
N LYS A 376 -13.89 22.45 -0.54
CA LYS A 376 -14.71 21.77 -1.55
C LYS A 376 -13.90 20.87 -2.49
N ASP A 377 -12.63 21.21 -2.74
CA ASP A 377 -11.68 20.47 -3.57
C ASP A 377 -10.79 19.49 -2.78
N SER A 378 -11.04 19.28 -1.48
CA SER A 378 -10.33 18.27 -0.70
C SER A 378 -10.74 16.86 -1.14
N VAL A 379 -9.76 15.98 -1.28
CA VAL A 379 -9.95 14.61 -1.76
C VAL A 379 -9.48 13.63 -0.70
N PHE A 380 -10.31 12.62 -0.42
CA PHE A 380 -10.00 11.52 0.49
C PHE A 380 -9.88 10.23 -0.30
N TRP A 381 -8.88 9.41 -0.01
CA TRP A 381 -8.81 8.06 -0.54
C TRP A 381 -8.24 7.06 0.46
N VAL A 382 -8.60 5.79 0.30
CA VAL A 382 -8.08 4.70 1.11
C VAL A 382 -6.70 4.29 0.61
N VAL A 383 -5.74 4.20 1.51
CA VAL A 383 -4.45 3.57 1.28
C VAL A 383 -4.46 2.21 1.96
N LYS A 384 -4.40 1.16 1.14
CA LYS A 384 -4.39 -0.25 1.55
C LYS A 384 -3.34 -1.01 0.73
N PRO A 385 -2.91 -2.21 1.15
CA PRO A 385 -1.91 -2.95 0.40
C PRO A 385 -2.59 -3.49 -0.85
N GLN A 386 -2.19 -2.97 -2.00
CA GLN A 386 -2.75 -3.37 -3.29
C GLN A 386 -1.68 -4.10 -4.10
N VAL A 387 -2.07 -5.23 -4.67
CA VAL A 387 -1.25 -6.00 -5.60
C VAL A 387 -1.91 -5.88 -6.97
N GLY A 388 -1.30 -5.07 -7.83
CA GLY A 388 -1.75 -4.85 -9.20
C GLY A 388 -0.70 -5.28 -10.22
N ARG A 389 -1.05 -5.19 -11.51
CA ARG A 389 -0.09 -5.44 -12.61
C ARG A 389 1.05 -4.42 -12.66
N GLU A 390 0.85 -3.23 -12.09
CA GLU A 390 1.85 -2.15 -12.04
C GLU A 390 2.87 -2.29 -10.90
N GLY A 391 2.64 -3.20 -9.96
CA GLY A 391 3.48 -3.38 -8.78
C GLY A 391 2.70 -3.53 -7.49
N ILE A 392 3.44 -3.47 -6.38
CA ILE A 392 2.88 -3.56 -5.02
C ILE A 392 2.91 -2.17 -4.41
N SER A 393 1.74 -1.61 -4.11
CA SER A 393 1.60 -0.34 -3.41
C SER A 393 1.07 -0.57 -1.99
N GLY A 394 1.27 0.41 -1.11
CA GLY A 394 0.74 0.34 0.25
C GLY A 394 1.43 -0.67 1.18
N LEU A 395 2.67 -1.11 0.91
CA LEU A 395 3.39 -2.07 1.79
C LEU A 395 3.46 -1.62 3.27
N GLY A 396 3.49 -0.32 3.54
CA GLY A 396 3.45 0.22 4.91
C GLY A 396 2.20 -0.20 5.70
N THR A 397 1.08 -0.45 5.02
CA THR A 397 -0.19 -0.82 5.66
C THR A 397 -0.23 -2.27 6.11
N LEU A 398 0.75 -3.11 5.75
CA LEU A 398 0.88 -4.47 6.29
C LEU A 398 1.23 -4.46 7.79
N LEU A 399 1.92 -3.41 8.25
CA LEU A 399 2.31 -3.22 9.64
C LEU A 399 1.37 -2.25 10.36
N SER A 400 0.95 -1.16 9.69
CA SER A 400 0.14 -0.11 10.31
C SER A 400 -1.38 -0.25 10.14
N GLY A 401 -1.85 -1.23 9.35
CA GLY A 401 -3.23 -1.27 8.87
C GLY A 401 -3.51 -0.26 7.76
N ALA A 402 -4.69 -0.36 7.13
CA ALA A 402 -5.14 0.61 6.13
C ALA A 402 -5.45 1.96 6.79
N TYR A 403 -5.16 3.04 6.07
CA TYR A 403 -5.40 4.41 6.52
C TYR A 403 -6.04 5.23 5.39
N ILE A 404 -6.63 6.37 5.74
CA ILE A 404 -7.22 7.29 4.75
C ILE A 404 -6.22 8.42 4.54
N GLU A 405 -5.87 8.72 3.29
CA GLU A 405 -5.08 9.92 2.98
C GLU A 405 -6.02 11.07 2.60
N LEU A 406 -5.72 12.26 3.13
CA LEU A 406 -6.39 13.53 2.85
C LEU A 406 -5.43 14.43 2.07
N GLN A 407 -5.80 14.74 0.84
CA GLN A 407 -5.22 15.84 0.09
C GLN A 407 -5.97 17.14 0.40
N PRO A 408 -5.28 18.15 0.98
CA PRO A 408 -5.92 19.41 1.32
C PRO A 408 -6.27 20.19 0.06
N GLY A 409 -7.50 20.71 0.03
CA GLY A 409 -7.97 21.62 -0.99
C GLY A 409 -7.52 23.07 -0.74
N THR A 410 -7.77 23.93 -1.72
CA THR A 410 -7.43 25.37 -1.67
C THR A 410 -8.59 26.29 -2.03
N LYS A 411 -9.72 25.73 -2.50
CA LYS A 411 -10.84 26.48 -3.07
C LYS A 411 -12.18 26.03 -2.50
N GLY A 412 -13.03 27.00 -2.17
CA GLY A 412 -14.40 26.76 -1.73
C GLY A 412 -14.56 26.54 -0.23
N GLU A 413 -15.81 26.56 0.22
CA GLU A 413 -16.20 26.35 1.62
C GLU A 413 -16.17 24.85 2.00
N GLN A 414 -16.16 24.58 3.29
CA GLN A 414 -16.20 23.23 3.85
C GLN A 414 -17.53 22.53 3.46
N LEU A 415 -17.44 21.31 2.96
CA LEU A 415 -18.60 20.46 2.72
C LEU A 415 -18.99 19.67 3.99
N GLU A 416 -20.28 19.33 4.10
CA GLU A 416 -20.79 18.43 5.14
C GLU A 416 -20.37 16.97 4.88
N ASN A 417 -20.37 16.54 3.61
CA ASN A 417 -20.05 15.19 3.18
C ASN A 417 -18.97 15.20 2.09
N TYR A 418 -18.01 14.28 2.19
CA TYR A 418 -16.97 14.06 1.19
C TYR A 418 -17.05 12.64 0.62
N ALA A 419 -16.71 12.48 -0.66
CA ALA A 419 -16.53 11.16 -1.23
C ALA A 419 -15.17 10.58 -0.80
N LEU A 420 -15.17 9.31 -0.38
CA LEU A 420 -13.96 8.54 -0.10
C LEU A 420 -13.68 7.62 -1.29
N LEU A 421 -12.54 7.84 -1.94
CA LEU A 421 -12.11 7.08 -3.11
C LEU A 421 -11.35 5.81 -2.70
N ASP A 422 -11.46 4.73 -3.47
CA ASP A 422 -10.77 3.46 -3.20
C ASP A 422 -9.27 3.47 -3.59
N ALA A 423 -8.87 4.43 -4.43
CA ALA A 423 -7.52 4.56 -4.95
C ALA A 423 -7.15 6.04 -5.08
N PRO A 424 -5.84 6.38 -5.01
CA PRO A 424 -5.39 7.75 -5.23
C PRO A 424 -5.80 8.22 -6.64
N PRO A 425 -6.26 9.47 -6.78
CA PRO A 425 -6.52 10.04 -8.10
C PRO A 425 -5.21 10.12 -8.90
N LEU A 426 -5.17 9.52 -10.10
CA LEU A 426 -3.99 9.45 -10.96
C LEU A 426 -3.48 10.83 -11.39
N ALA A 427 -4.38 11.80 -11.51
CA ALA A 427 -4.05 13.21 -11.67
C ALA A 427 -5.15 14.07 -11.02
N PRO A 428 -4.80 15.13 -10.26
CA PRO A 428 -5.80 16.10 -9.85
C PRO A 428 -6.43 16.79 -11.09
N PRO A 429 -7.68 17.26 -11.02
CA PRO A 429 -8.33 17.97 -12.12
C PRO A 429 -7.48 19.15 -12.65
N ASP A 430 -6.80 19.85 -11.73
CA ASP A 430 -5.92 21.01 -11.98
C ASP A 430 -4.47 20.64 -12.36
N ALA A 431 -4.15 19.36 -12.61
CA ALA A 431 -2.80 18.95 -13.01
C ALA A 431 -2.39 19.60 -14.35
N LYS A 432 -1.20 20.20 -14.38
CA LYS A 432 -0.66 20.83 -15.61
C LYS A 432 -0.26 19.76 -16.63
N GLY A 433 -0.84 19.83 -17.81
CA GLY A 433 -0.61 18.89 -18.91
C GLY A 433 -1.76 18.93 -19.91
N ILE A 434 -1.82 17.92 -20.79
CA ILE A 434 -2.88 17.74 -21.78
C ILE A 434 -3.58 16.40 -21.55
N ARG A 435 -4.91 16.38 -21.67
CA ARG A 435 -5.69 15.15 -21.73
C ARG A 435 -6.12 14.89 -23.17
N ILE A 436 -5.93 13.69 -23.69
CA ILE A 436 -6.34 13.29 -25.05
C ILE A 436 -7.09 11.97 -25.00
N THR A 437 -7.82 11.66 -26.07
CA THR A 437 -8.64 10.45 -26.16
C THR A 437 -8.09 9.55 -27.27
N LEU A 438 -7.91 8.26 -26.98
CA LEU A 438 -7.55 7.24 -27.96
C LEU A 438 -8.71 6.27 -28.18
N ASP A 439 -9.11 6.07 -29.43
CA ASP A 439 -10.11 5.07 -29.79
C ASP A 439 -9.45 3.78 -30.31
N SER A 440 -9.90 2.62 -29.80
CA SER A 440 -9.49 1.29 -30.27
C SER A 440 -10.69 0.39 -30.56
N LYS A 441 -10.57 -0.44 -31.62
CA LYS A 441 -11.57 -1.44 -31.99
C LYS A 441 -11.50 -2.71 -31.14
N LYS A 442 -10.41 -2.91 -30.38
CA LYS A 442 -10.14 -4.12 -29.60
C LYS A 442 -10.16 -3.80 -28.11
N ALA A 443 -10.79 -4.67 -27.32
CA ALA A 443 -10.82 -4.53 -25.88
C ALA A 443 -9.51 -4.96 -25.21
N GLY A 444 -9.23 -4.38 -24.02
CA GLY A 444 -8.12 -4.82 -23.17
C GLY A 444 -6.73 -4.53 -23.74
N GLN A 445 -6.60 -3.53 -24.61
CA GLN A 445 -5.30 -3.13 -25.14
C GLN A 445 -4.49 -2.30 -24.15
N LEU A 446 -5.17 -1.47 -23.35
CA LEU A 446 -4.60 -0.61 -22.31
C LEU A 446 -5.47 -0.67 -21.06
N THR A 447 -4.85 -0.48 -19.90
CA THR A 447 -5.49 -0.34 -18.59
C THR A 447 -5.18 1.01 -17.95
N PRO A 448 -6.09 1.58 -17.13
CA PRO A 448 -5.78 2.76 -16.33
C PRO A 448 -4.52 2.54 -15.50
N GLY A 449 -3.61 3.52 -15.54
CA GLY A 449 -2.26 3.45 -14.98
C GLY A 449 -1.16 3.27 -16.03
N ASP A 450 -1.44 2.50 -17.11
CA ASP A 450 -0.42 2.10 -18.08
C ASP A 450 0.39 3.31 -18.60
N PRO A 451 1.71 3.16 -18.77
CA PRO A 451 2.57 4.27 -19.13
C PRO A 451 2.33 4.73 -20.57
N VAL A 452 2.32 6.05 -20.76
CA VAL A 452 2.42 6.70 -22.07
C VAL A 452 3.89 7.04 -22.32
N LEU A 453 4.44 6.50 -23.40
CA LEU A 453 5.86 6.54 -23.72
C LEU A 453 6.12 7.38 -24.99
N PHE A 454 7.15 8.20 -24.95
CA PHE A 454 7.74 8.85 -26.12
C PHE A 454 9.17 8.33 -26.29
N ARG A 455 9.42 7.57 -27.36
CA ARG A 455 10.74 6.94 -27.63
C ARG A 455 11.29 6.15 -26.42
N GLY A 456 10.41 5.42 -25.72
CA GLY A 456 10.75 4.65 -24.53
C GLY A 456 10.83 5.45 -23.21
N TYR A 457 10.66 6.77 -23.24
CA TYR A 457 10.62 7.62 -22.04
C TYR A 457 9.18 7.87 -21.58
N ARG A 458 8.89 7.64 -20.29
CA ARG A 458 7.54 7.85 -19.73
C ARG A 458 7.22 9.34 -19.62
N VAL A 459 6.18 9.77 -20.33
CA VAL A 459 5.71 11.16 -20.38
C VAL A 459 4.30 11.33 -19.82
N GLY A 460 3.58 10.24 -19.57
CA GLY A 460 2.21 10.27 -19.05
C GLY A 460 1.70 8.91 -18.60
N SER A 461 0.39 8.81 -18.43
CA SER A 461 -0.34 7.59 -18.06
C SER A 461 -1.76 7.56 -18.61
N VAL A 462 -2.32 6.36 -18.76
CA VAL A 462 -3.75 6.17 -19.04
C VAL A 462 -4.55 6.55 -17.79
N GLU A 463 -5.48 7.50 -17.91
CA GLU A 463 -6.34 7.97 -16.82
C GLU A 463 -7.61 7.11 -16.72
N THR A 464 -8.27 6.81 -17.86
CA THR A 464 -9.49 6.00 -17.90
C THR A 464 -9.58 5.12 -19.14
N SER A 465 -10.42 4.08 -19.07
CA SER A 465 -10.78 3.20 -20.19
C SER A 465 -12.28 2.99 -20.17
N THR A 466 -12.99 3.46 -21.19
CA THR A 466 -14.45 3.41 -21.27
C THR A 466 -14.91 2.78 -22.59
N PHE A 467 -15.95 1.96 -22.56
CA PHE A 467 -16.55 1.43 -23.78
C PHE A 467 -17.60 2.41 -24.30
N ASP A 468 -17.35 3.05 -25.44
CA ASP A 468 -18.32 3.91 -26.10
C ASP A 468 -19.29 3.05 -26.92
N THR A 469 -20.54 2.95 -26.45
CA THR A 469 -21.59 2.15 -27.07
C THR A 469 -22.02 2.67 -28.43
N ASN A 470 -21.88 3.98 -28.70
CA ASN A 470 -22.22 4.59 -29.98
C ASN A 470 -21.14 4.32 -31.02
N LYS A 471 -19.87 4.54 -30.65
CA LYS A 471 -18.72 4.29 -31.54
C LYS A 471 -18.39 2.79 -31.70
N ARG A 472 -18.92 1.93 -30.81
CA ARG A 472 -18.57 0.49 -30.71
C ARG A 472 -17.05 0.29 -30.58
N ALA A 473 -16.41 1.18 -29.84
CA ALA A 473 -14.96 1.24 -29.64
C ALA A 473 -14.65 1.46 -28.16
N ILE A 474 -13.48 1.04 -27.72
CA ILE A 474 -12.96 1.44 -26.41
C ILE A 474 -12.28 2.80 -26.57
N SER A 475 -12.70 3.75 -25.76
CA SER A 475 -12.13 5.08 -25.67
C SER A 475 -11.29 5.19 -24.40
N TYR A 476 -10.01 5.47 -24.59
CA TYR A 476 -9.00 5.62 -23.53
C TYR A 476 -8.67 7.09 -23.33
N GLN A 477 -8.79 7.60 -22.12
CA GLN A 477 -8.31 8.93 -21.81
C GLN A 477 -6.87 8.85 -21.33
N LEU A 478 -5.96 9.57 -21.99
CA LEU A 478 -4.57 9.71 -21.57
C LEU A 478 -4.33 11.06 -20.93
N PHE A 479 -3.49 11.10 -19.91
CA PHE A 479 -2.92 12.33 -19.37
C PHE A 479 -1.42 12.38 -19.67
N ILE A 480 -0.98 13.43 -20.38
CA ILE A 480 0.43 13.73 -20.63
C ILE A 480 0.82 14.95 -19.82
N ALA A 481 1.79 14.79 -18.92
CA ALA A 481 2.18 15.82 -17.97
C ALA A 481 3.03 16.92 -18.63
N ALA A 482 2.86 18.18 -18.18
CA ALA A 482 3.79 19.25 -18.55
C ALA A 482 5.19 18.97 -18.00
N PRO A 483 6.29 19.21 -18.74
CA PRO A 483 6.37 19.97 -20.01
C PRO A 483 6.25 19.13 -21.30
N ASN A 484 5.89 17.85 -21.19
CA ASN A 484 5.85 16.92 -22.33
C ASN A 484 4.58 17.02 -23.17
N ASP A 485 3.58 17.77 -22.69
CA ASP A 485 2.36 18.13 -23.41
C ASP A 485 2.65 18.74 -24.80
N ARG A 486 3.78 19.44 -24.95
CA ARG A 486 4.24 20.02 -26.22
C ARG A 486 4.63 19.02 -27.29
N LEU A 487 4.84 17.75 -26.93
CA LEU A 487 5.22 16.70 -27.87
C LEU A 487 4.00 16.20 -28.67
N ILE A 488 2.78 16.50 -28.22
CA ILE A 488 1.55 16.05 -28.87
C ILE A 488 1.15 17.03 -29.97
N THR A 489 1.25 16.57 -31.21
CA THR A 489 0.87 17.35 -32.40
C THR A 489 -0.14 16.59 -33.25
N SER A 490 -0.78 17.27 -34.19
CA SER A 490 -1.77 16.68 -35.12
C SER A 490 -1.25 15.47 -35.91
N ASN A 491 0.07 15.38 -36.10
CA ASN A 491 0.73 14.34 -36.89
C ASN A 491 1.26 13.17 -36.05
N VAL A 492 1.14 13.25 -34.72
CA VAL A 492 1.51 12.14 -33.83
C VAL A 492 0.58 10.96 -34.06
N ARG A 493 1.14 9.76 -34.00
CA ARG A 493 0.39 8.50 -34.03
C ARG A 493 0.74 7.67 -32.81
N PHE A 494 -0.28 7.03 -32.24
CA PHE A 494 -0.17 6.20 -31.05
C PHE A 494 -0.28 4.74 -31.44
N TRP A 495 0.64 3.91 -30.98
CA TRP A 495 0.56 2.47 -31.14
C TRP A 495 0.69 1.77 -29.80
N LYS A 496 0.11 0.58 -29.71
CA LYS A 496 0.27 -0.28 -28.55
C LYS A 496 1.72 -0.77 -28.47
N ASP A 497 2.34 -0.57 -27.32
CA ASP A 497 3.65 -1.12 -27.01
C ASP A 497 3.45 -2.49 -26.35
N SER A 498 3.79 -3.56 -27.08
CA SER A 498 3.57 -4.95 -26.64
C SER A 498 4.87 -5.56 -26.17
N GLY A 499 4.86 -6.22 -25.00
CA GLY A 499 6.05 -6.72 -24.31
C GLY A 499 7.10 -7.42 -25.17
N ILE A 500 6.69 -8.38 -26.01
CA ILE A 500 7.57 -9.08 -26.95
C ILE A 500 6.84 -9.23 -28.29
N ALA A 501 7.36 -8.61 -29.34
CA ALA A 501 6.95 -8.85 -30.71
C ALA A 501 8.07 -9.59 -31.46
N VAL A 502 7.74 -10.72 -32.07
CA VAL A 502 8.68 -11.50 -32.89
C VAL A 502 8.21 -11.43 -34.33
N ASP A 503 8.96 -10.72 -35.16
CA ASP A 503 8.74 -10.66 -36.60
C ASP A 503 9.68 -11.62 -37.32
N MET A 504 9.08 -12.55 -38.07
CA MET A 504 9.80 -13.45 -38.95
C MET A 504 9.55 -13.03 -40.40
N SER A 505 10.56 -12.49 -41.06
CA SER A 505 10.46 -12.03 -42.45
C SER A 505 11.51 -12.70 -43.35
N ALA A 506 11.39 -12.50 -44.66
CA ALA A 506 12.40 -12.92 -45.64
C ALA A 506 13.79 -12.30 -45.39
N GLN A 507 13.86 -11.18 -44.64
CA GLN A 507 15.09 -10.47 -44.29
C GLN A 507 15.74 -11.01 -43.00
N GLY A 508 15.06 -11.88 -42.26
CA GLY A 508 15.52 -12.45 -41.00
C GLY A 508 14.49 -12.38 -39.87
N MET A 509 14.89 -12.84 -38.68
CA MET A 509 14.12 -12.75 -37.44
C MET A 509 14.48 -11.45 -36.71
N ARG A 510 13.47 -10.63 -36.38
CA ARG A 510 13.59 -9.44 -35.56
C ARG A 510 12.77 -9.64 -34.30
N VAL A 511 13.37 -9.34 -33.14
CA VAL A 511 12.68 -9.38 -31.85
C VAL A 511 12.67 -7.98 -31.29
N GLU A 512 11.48 -7.44 -31.08
CA GLU A 512 11.28 -6.18 -30.38
C GLU A 512 10.82 -6.50 -28.96
N MET A 513 11.57 -5.99 -27.98
CA MET A 513 11.22 -6.12 -26.56
C MET A 513 10.98 -4.73 -25.99
N GLY A 514 9.80 -4.54 -25.41
CA GLY A 514 9.51 -3.36 -24.59
C GLY A 514 10.28 -3.36 -23.28
N SER A 515 10.11 -2.31 -22.48
CA SER A 515 10.62 -2.29 -21.10
C SER A 515 9.97 -3.40 -20.24
N LEU A 516 10.60 -3.76 -19.11
CA LEU A 516 10.02 -4.72 -18.17
C LEU A 516 8.59 -4.33 -17.76
N THR A 517 8.29 -3.05 -17.59
CA THR A 517 6.93 -2.59 -17.24
C THR A 517 5.92 -2.91 -18.35
N THR A 518 6.25 -2.59 -19.61
CA THR A 518 5.37 -2.89 -20.76
C THR A 518 5.18 -4.38 -21.02
N LEU A 519 6.09 -5.23 -20.53
CA LEU A 519 6.01 -6.68 -20.65
C LEU A 519 4.91 -7.28 -19.75
N PHE A 520 4.61 -6.65 -18.61
CA PHE A 520 3.63 -7.15 -17.63
C PHE A 520 2.31 -6.36 -17.61
N SER A 521 2.34 -5.04 -17.82
CA SER A 521 1.13 -4.20 -17.77
C SER A 521 0.66 -3.69 -19.14
N GLY A 522 1.47 -3.80 -20.19
CA GLY A 522 1.23 -3.10 -21.46
C GLY A 522 1.66 -1.63 -21.39
N GLY A 523 1.46 -0.90 -22.49
CA GLY A 523 1.75 0.53 -22.58
C GLY A 523 1.37 1.08 -23.95
N VAL A 524 1.41 2.41 -24.07
CA VAL A 524 1.17 3.09 -25.35
C VAL A 524 2.38 3.95 -25.69
N SER A 525 2.88 3.79 -26.90
CA SER A 525 3.98 4.57 -27.45
C SER A 525 3.47 5.50 -28.53
N PHE A 526 4.12 6.64 -28.69
CA PHE A 526 3.81 7.57 -29.76
C PHE A 526 5.06 8.25 -30.31
N ASP A 527 4.99 8.61 -31.59
CA ASP A 527 5.97 9.44 -32.30
C ASP A 527 5.32 10.02 -33.57
N VAL A 528 6.04 10.91 -34.24
CA VAL A 528 5.72 11.36 -35.60
C VAL A 528 6.32 10.36 -36.58
N PRO A 529 5.53 9.77 -37.51
CA PRO A 529 6.05 8.84 -38.52
C PRO A 529 7.21 9.42 -39.33
N GLU A 530 8.18 8.58 -39.71
CA GLU A 530 9.34 9.01 -40.50
C GLU A 530 8.90 9.65 -41.84
N GLY A 531 9.45 10.83 -42.14
CA GLY A 531 9.15 11.58 -43.37
C GLY A 531 8.00 12.59 -43.25
N TRP A 532 7.34 12.70 -42.09
CA TRP A 532 6.30 13.70 -41.85
C TRP A 532 6.87 14.93 -41.11
N GLU A 533 6.33 16.11 -41.41
CA GLU A 533 6.62 17.32 -40.64
C GLU A 533 5.95 17.26 -39.26
N TRP A 534 6.55 17.98 -38.31
CA TRP A 534 5.99 18.19 -36.98
C TRP A 534 4.69 18.97 -37.14
N GLY A 535 3.56 18.37 -36.77
CA GLY A 535 2.24 18.99 -36.88
C GLY A 535 2.07 20.18 -35.93
N LYS A 536 0.85 20.74 -35.88
CA LYS A 536 0.53 21.77 -34.88
C LYS A 536 0.24 21.13 -33.53
N PRO A 537 0.62 21.76 -32.39
CA PRO A 537 0.19 21.32 -31.07
C PRO A 537 -1.34 21.22 -30.99
N VAL A 538 -1.84 20.20 -30.31
CA VAL A 538 -3.29 19.97 -30.15
C VAL A 538 -3.79 20.51 -28.81
N GLU A 539 -5.09 20.78 -28.74
CA GLU A 539 -5.78 21.16 -27.50
C GLU A 539 -6.25 19.92 -26.72
N THR A 540 -6.53 20.12 -25.43
CA THR A 540 -7.10 19.09 -24.56
C THR A 540 -8.42 18.56 -25.13
N GLY A 541 -8.58 17.23 -25.16
CA GLY A 541 -9.76 16.54 -25.69
C GLY A 541 -9.64 16.12 -27.15
N ALA A 542 -8.47 16.28 -27.78
CA ALA A 542 -8.23 15.79 -29.13
C ALA A 542 -8.34 14.25 -29.21
N ASP A 543 -9.00 13.77 -30.26
CA ASP A 543 -9.19 12.34 -30.55
C ASP A 543 -8.07 11.82 -31.46
N PHE A 544 -7.49 10.67 -31.11
CA PHE A 544 -6.54 9.92 -31.92
C PHE A 544 -6.95 8.45 -32.01
N GLN A 545 -6.41 7.75 -33.01
CA GLN A 545 -6.58 6.31 -33.15
C GLN A 545 -5.42 5.56 -32.50
N LEU A 546 -5.72 4.51 -31.74
CA LEU A 546 -4.72 3.56 -31.24
C LEU A 546 -4.47 2.47 -32.30
N PHE A 547 -3.23 2.41 -32.78
CA PHE A 547 -2.75 1.40 -33.73
C PHE A 547 -2.24 0.16 -33.00
N ASP A 548 -2.33 -1.01 -33.63
CA ASP A 548 -1.92 -2.29 -33.01
C ASP A 548 -0.39 -2.38 -32.86
N ASP A 549 0.35 -1.81 -33.81
CA ASP A 549 1.81 -1.78 -33.85
C ASP A 549 2.31 -0.65 -34.77
N GLN A 550 3.62 -0.38 -34.76
CA GLN A 550 4.22 0.68 -35.59
C GLN A 550 4.09 0.42 -37.10
N LYS A 551 4.04 -0.86 -37.53
CA LYS A 551 3.94 -1.25 -38.94
C LYS A 551 2.53 -0.98 -39.50
N SER A 552 1.49 -1.18 -38.68
CA SER A 552 0.11 -0.86 -39.02
C SER A 552 -0.10 0.64 -39.26
N ILE A 553 0.72 1.50 -38.62
CA ILE A 553 0.78 2.91 -38.95
C ILE A 553 1.29 3.05 -40.39
N GLN A 554 2.43 2.43 -40.73
CA GLN A 554 3.02 2.50 -42.07
C GLN A 554 2.08 2.03 -43.19
N ASP A 555 1.33 0.96 -42.98
CA ASP A 555 0.35 0.47 -43.95
C ASP A 555 -0.89 1.40 -44.05
N SER A 556 -1.17 2.20 -43.02
CA SER A 556 -2.21 3.24 -43.05
C SER A 556 -1.74 4.60 -43.62
N LEU A 557 -0.41 4.81 -43.76
CA LEU A 557 0.17 6.08 -44.23
C LEU A 557 -0.24 6.38 -45.68
N TYR A 558 -0.41 5.36 -46.51
CA TYR A 558 -0.70 5.50 -47.94
C TYR A 558 -2.20 5.34 -48.20
N THR A 559 -2.98 6.34 -47.77
CA THR A 559 -4.44 6.29 -47.94
C THR A 559 -4.83 6.38 -49.42
N ASN A 560 -4.01 7.07 -50.23
CA ASN A 560 -4.20 7.17 -51.67
C ASN A 560 -3.62 5.91 -52.36
N HIS A 561 -4.51 5.04 -52.82
CA HIS A 561 -4.16 3.81 -53.53
C HIS A 561 -5.03 3.62 -54.76
N ILE A 562 -4.49 2.89 -55.73
CA ILE A 562 -5.20 2.49 -56.94
C ILE A 562 -5.35 0.97 -56.90
N ASP A 563 -6.59 0.51 -56.91
CA ASP A 563 -6.92 -0.91 -56.86
C ASP A 563 -6.79 -1.57 -58.24
N TYR A 564 -6.06 -2.68 -58.32
CA TYR A 564 -5.97 -3.52 -59.50
C TYR A 564 -6.36 -4.97 -59.19
N LEU A 565 -6.94 -5.64 -60.17
CA LEU A 565 -7.35 -7.04 -60.06
C LEU A 565 -6.42 -7.95 -60.86
N MET A 566 -6.08 -9.09 -60.28
CA MET A 566 -5.27 -10.14 -60.90
C MET A 566 -5.98 -11.49 -60.84
N PHE A 567 -5.82 -12.31 -61.85
CA PHE A 567 -6.41 -13.65 -61.91
C PHE A 567 -5.32 -14.70 -62.06
N PHE A 568 -5.04 -15.46 -61.00
CA PHE A 568 -4.01 -16.50 -61.04
C PHE A 568 -4.61 -17.88 -61.36
N LYS A 569 -3.92 -18.63 -62.22
CA LYS A 569 -4.20 -20.05 -62.48
C LYS A 569 -3.47 -20.97 -61.50
N ASP A 570 -2.33 -20.49 -61.00
CA ASP A 570 -1.50 -21.21 -60.03
C ASP A 570 -2.12 -21.14 -58.62
N SER A 571 -1.67 -22.03 -57.73
CA SER A 571 -2.07 -22.01 -56.32
C SER A 571 -1.65 -20.71 -55.65
N VAL A 572 -2.60 -20.00 -55.03
CA VAL A 572 -2.34 -18.80 -54.21
C VAL A 572 -1.95 -19.13 -52.77
N ARG A 573 -1.74 -20.41 -52.44
CA ARG A 573 -1.39 -20.85 -51.08
C ARG A 573 -0.05 -20.25 -50.67
N GLY A 574 -0.05 -19.46 -49.60
CA GLY A 574 1.11 -18.72 -49.13
C GLY A 574 1.06 -17.22 -49.45
N LEU A 575 0.11 -16.77 -50.27
CA LEU A 575 -0.19 -15.35 -50.48
C LEU A 575 -1.20 -14.88 -49.42
N GLN A 576 -0.84 -13.86 -48.65
CA GLN A 576 -1.69 -13.28 -47.59
C GLN A 576 -1.99 -11.80 -47.87
N PRO A 577 -3.13 -11.25 -47.39
CA PRO A 577 -3.33 -9.81 -47.35
C PRO A 577 -2.15 -9.10 -46.66
N GLY A 578 -1.66 -8.02 -47.23
CA GLY A 578 -0.44 -7.32 -46.81
C GLY A 578 0.86 -7.78 -47.50
N ALA A 579 0.83 -8.90 -48.25
CA ALA A 579 2.00 -9.34 -49.02
C ALA A 579 2.43 -8.24 -50.02
N PRO A 580 3.75 -8.02 -50.21
CA PRO A 580 4.23 -6.93 -51.04
C PRO A 580 3.96 -7.21 -52.53
N VAL A 581 3.67 -6.13 -53.27
CA VAL A 581 3.68 -6.11 -54.73
C VAL A 581 4.94 -5.36 -55.14
N GLU A 582 5.85 -6.04 -55.82
CA GLU A 582 7.17 -5.52 -56.14
C GLU A 582 7.39 -5.45 -57.64
N PHE A 583 8.13 -4.45 -58.09
CA PHE A 583 8.69 -4.39 -59.44
C PHE A 583 10.20 -4.43 -59.32
N ARG A 584 10.82 -5.53 -59.78
CA ARG A 584 12.28 -5.73 -59.71
C ARG A 584 12.87 -5.50 -58.31
N GLY A 585 12.16 -5.94 -57.28
CA GLY A 585 12.56 -5.79 -55.88
C GLY A 585 12.21 -4.46 -55.21
N ILE A 586 11.53 -3.54 -55.91
CA ILE A 586 11.01 -2.29 -55.33
C ILE A 586 9.53 -2.46 -55.02
N ARG A 587 9.13 -2.27 -53.76
CA ARG A 587 7.72 -2.39 -53.33
C ARG A 587 6.87 -1.23 -53.87
N LEU A 588 5.97 -1.55 -54.79
CA LEU A 588 5.01 -0.63 -55.40
C LEU A 588 3.66 -0.61 -54.70
N GLY A 589 3.36 -1.65 -53.93
CA GLY A 589 2.03 -1.82 -53.33
C GLY A 589 1.90 -3.04 -52.43
N THR A 590 0.66 -3.40 -52.15
CA THR A 590 0.28 -4.49 -51.24
C THR A 590 -0.90 -5.30 -51.77
N VAL A 591 -0.97 -6.58 -51.40
CA VAL A 591 -2.16 -7.41 -51.62
C VAL A 591 -3.25 -6.97 -50.64
N ALA A 592 -4.39 -6.50 -51.14
CA ALA A 592 -5.52 -6.10 -50.30
C ALA A 592 -6.37 -7.30 -49.88
N GLN A 593 -6.67 -8.20 -50.81
CA GLN A 593 -7.53 -9.34 -50.54
C GLN A 593 -7.25 -10.53 -51.45
N VAL A 594 -7.25 -11.73 -50.87
CA VAL A 594 -7.10 -13.01 -51.57
C VAL A 594 -7.91 -14.12 -50.85
N PRO A 595 -8.83 -14.82 -51.54
CA PRO A 595 -9.43 -14.44 -52.81
C PRO A 595 -10.36 -13.22 -52.66
N PHE A 596 -10.49 -12.41 -53.70
CA PHE A 596 -11.44 -11.31 -53.76
C PHE A 596 -12.76 -11.76 -54.39
N PHE A 597 -13.88 -11.59 -53.70
CA PHE A 597 -15.21 -11.90 -54.24
C PHE A 597 -16.12 -10.67 -54.19
N ASN A 598 -16.82 -10.42 -55.30
CA ASN A 598 -17.87 -9.41 -55.42
C ASN A 598 -19.09 -10.06 -56.08
N ASP A 599 -20.29 -9.65 -55.72
CA ASP A 599 -21.56 -10.20 -56.26
C ASP A 599 -21.62 -10.14 -57.79
N LYS A 600 -21.01 -9.12 -58.42
CA LYS A 600 -20.89 -8.99 -59.87
C LYS A 600 -19.91 -9.98 -60.53
N MET A 601 -18.96 -10.56 -59.76
CA MET A 601 -17.97 -11.51 -60.26
C MET A 601 -18.44 -12.97 -60.18
N ARG A 602 -19.43 -13.28 -59.33
CA ARG A 602 -20.00 -14.64 -59.20
C ARG A 602 -20.55 -15.18 -60.53
N GLN A 603 -20.98 -14.32 -61.45
CA GLN A 603 -21.50 -14.70 -62.76
C GLN A 603 -20.42 -14.89 -63.84
N SER A 604 -19.23 -14.27 -63.69
CA SER A 604 -18.15 -14.33 -64.70
C SER A 604 -17.07 -15.38 -64.42
N LEU A 605 -17.13 -16.04 -63.26
CA LEU A 605 -16.17 -17.08 -62.82
C LEU A 605 -16.45 -18.47 -63.42
N ASN A 606 -17.50 -18.62 -64.25
CA ASN A 606 -17.97 -19.93 -64.72
C ASN A 606 -17.15 -20.57 -65.87
N ASP A 607 -16.28 -19.83 -66.57
CA ASP A 607 -15.60 -20.35 -67.78
C ASP A 607 -14.10 -20.63 -67.62
N ASP A 608 -13.43 -20.10 -66.58
CA ASP A 608 -12.00 -20.34 -66.34
C ASP A 608 -11.73 -20.19 -64.84
N PHE A 609 -11.47 -21.30 -64.13
CA PHE A 609 -11.35 -21.41 -62.67
C PHE A 609 -10.13 -20.66 -62.07
N ARG A 610 -10.00 -19.37 -62.34
CA ARG A 610 -8.89 -18.53 -61.88
C ARG A 610 -9.22 -17.86 -60.55
N ILE A 611 -8.21 -17.69 -59.70
CA ILE A 611 -8.37 -17.09 -58.38
C ILE A 611 -8.17 -15.57 -58.47
N PRO A 612 -9.20 -14.75 -58.18
CA PRO A 612 -9.09 -13.30 -58.15
C PRO A 612 -8.32 -12.81 -56.92
N VAL A 613 -7.34 -11.94 -57.15
CA VAL A 613 -6.52 -11.30 -56.11
C VAL A 613 -6.59 -9.79 -56.31
N LEU A 614 -7.03 -9.07 -55.28
CA LEU A 614 -7.10 -7.61 -55.27
C LEU A 614 -5.80 -7.05 -54.70
N ILE A 615 -5.19 -6.11 -55.42
CA ILE A 615 -3.97 -5.41 -54.98
C ILE A 615 -4.19 -3.90 -54.94
N ARG A 616 -3.41 -3.23 -54.08
CA ARG A 616 -3.34 -1.78 -53.94
C ARG A 616 -1.96 -1.32 -54.40
N ILE A 617 -1.92 -0.55 -55.48
CA ILE A 617 -0.71 0.20 -55.85
C ILE A 617 -0.74 1.53 -55.10
N GLU A 618 0.38 1.89 -54.48
CA GLU A 618 0.50 3.04 -53.56
C GLU A 618 1.44 4.09 -54.21
N PRO A 619 0.92 5.05 -55.00
CA PRO A 619 1.72 5.97 -55.82
C PRO A 619 2.74 6.80 -55.04
N GLU A 620 2.41 7.13 -53.79
CA GLU A 620 3.23 7.95 -52.90
C GLU A 620 4.58 7.31 -52.59
N ARG A 621 4.70 5.98 -52.67
CA ARG A 621 5.99 5.27 -52.52
C ARG A 621 7.02 5.63 -53.59
N LEU A 622 6.56 6.12 -54.75
CA LEU A 622 7.39 6.45 -55.90
C LEU A 622 7.54 7.97 -56.10
N LYS A 623 6.91 8.79 -55.26
CA LYS A 623 6.86 10.25 -55.43
C LYS A 623 8.25 10.92 -55.43
N ASN A 624 9.21 10.36 -54.67
CA ASN A 624 10.59 10.85 -54.66
C ASN A 624 11.45 10.31 -55.83
N MET A 625 10.93 9.36 -56.62
CA MET A 625 11.63 8.73 -57.75
C MET A 625 11.08 9.14 -59.12
N LEU A 626 9.91 9.77 -59.17
CA LEU A 626 9.24 10.22 -60.40
C LEU A 626 9.24 11.74 -60.44
N GLU A 627 9.48 12.33 -61.62
CA GLU A 627 9.33 13.77 -61.83
C GLU A 627 7.89 14.22 -61.52
N ASP A 628 7.75 15.40 -60.89
CA ASP A 628 6.47 15.97 -60.48
C ASP A 628 5.47 16.01 -61.66
N GLY A 629 4.32 15.32 -61.49
CA GLY A 629 3.22 15.33 -62.47
C GLY A 629 3.00 14.03 -63.27
N ALA A 630 3.79 12.98 -63.05
CA ALA A 630 3.57 11.69 -63.72
C ALA A 630 2.35 10.93 -63.14
N ASP A 631 1.25 10.85 -63.89
CA ASP A 631 0.06 10.06 -63.51
C ASP A 631 0.34 8.54 -63.70
N ILE A 632 0.57 7.88 -62.57
CA ILE A 632 0.92 6.45 -62.49
C ILE A 632 -0.18 5.56 -63.10
N SER A 633 -1.45 5.98 -63.03
CA SER A 633 -2.59 5.20 -63.56
C SER A 633 -2.53 5.04 -65.09
N THR A 634 -2.21 6.13 -65.79
CA THR A 634 -2.08 6.19 -67.24
C THR A 634 -0.81 5.47 -67.70
N ASN A 635 0.28 5.58 -66.92
CA ASN A 635 1.54 4.91 -67.22
C ASN A 635 1.46 3.38 -67.03
N LEU A 636 0.78 2.87 -66.00
CA LEU A 636 0.71 1.43 -65.78
C LEU A 636 -0.04 0.70 -66.91
N GLN A 637 -1.09 1.30 -67.48
CA GLN A 637 -1.76 0.76 -68.66
C GLN A 637 -0.83 0.68 -69.87
N VAL A 638 0.01 1.70 -70.09
CA VAL A 638 1.05 1.70 -71.13
C VAL A 638 2.08 0.60 -70.86
N LEU A 639 2.49 0.39 -69.61
CA LEU A 639 3.43 -0.66 -69.23
C LEU A 639 2.84 -2.06 -69.45
N ILE A 640 1.56 -2.28 -69.15
CA ILE A 640 0.86 -3.54 -69.45
C ILE A 640 0.83 -3.83 -70.95
N LYS A 641 0.55 -2.83 -71.79
CA LYS A 641 0.64 -2.93 -73.25
C LYS A 641 2.06 -3.25 -73.73
N ARG A 642 3.08 -2.75 -73.03
CA ARG A 642 4.50 -3.05 -73.28
C ARG A 642 4.97 -4.39 -72.71
N GLY A 643 4.07 -5.18 -72.10
CA GLY A 643 4.38 -6.54 -71.66
C GLY A 643 4.58 -6.72 -70.16
N LEU A 644 4.16 -5.75 -69.32
CA LEU A 644 4.14 -5.92 -67.86
C LEU A 644 3.17 -7.05 -67.49
N ARG A 645 3.63 -8.01 -66.70
CA ARG A 645 2.83 -9.12 -66.17
C ARG A 645 3.10 -9.32 -64.70
N ALA A 646 2.10 -9.81 -63.99
CA ALA A 646 2.24 -10.24 -62.61
C ALA A 646 2.54 -11.74 -62.52
N SER A 647 3.46 -12.12 -61.65
CA SER A 647 3.74 -13.52 -61.31
C SER A 647 3.82 -13.66 -59.80
N MET A 648 3.48 -14.84 -59.27
CA MET A 648 3.71 -15.14 -57.86
C MET A 648 5.12 -15.72 -57.71
N LYS A 649 5.91 -15.14 -56.81
CA LYS A 649 7.26 -15.62 -56.46
C LYS A 649 7.33 -15.93 -54.98
N THR A 650 8.21 -16.87 -54.61
CA THR A 650 8.45 -17.25 -53.22
C THR A 650 9.31 -16.19 -52.54
N GLY A 651 8.76 -15.51 -51.53
CA GLY A 651 9.47 -14.53 -50.72
C GLY A 651 10.29 -15.17 -49.60
N SER A 652 9.85 -16.31 -49.08
CA SER A 652 10.59 -17.09 -48.07
C SER A 652 10.45 -18.58 -48.32
N LEU A 653 11.59 -19.26 -48.49
CA LEU A 653 11.64 -20.72 -48.64
C LEU A 653 11.26 -21.47 -47.36
N VAL A 654 11.38 -20.81 -46.20
CA VAL A 654 11.12 -21.40 -44.88
C VAL A 654 9.64 -21.35 -44.54
N THR A 655 8.99 -20.21 -44.75
CA THR A 655 7.57 -20.04 -44.39
C THR A 655 6.62 -20.35 -45.55
N GLY A 656 7.14 -20.47 -46.77
CA GLY A 656 6.33 -20.64 -47.99
C GLY A 656 5.55 -19.36 -48.36
N ALA A 657 5.89 -18.21 -47.78
CA ALA A 657 5.24 -16.95 -48.09
C ALA A 657 5.50 -16.53 -49.54
N LEU A 658 4.43 -16.11 -50.22
CA LEU A 658 4.47 -15.63 -51.60
C LEU A 658 4.34 -14.10 -51.63
N PHE A 659 4.92 -13.49 -52.66
CA PHE A 659 4.70 -12.10 -53.02
C PHE A 659 4.38 -11.98 -54.51
N ILE A 660 3.85 -10.83 -54.92
CA ILE A 660 3.53 -10.57 -56.33
C ILE A 660 4.68 -9.78 -56.94
N ASP A 661 5.30 -10.36 -57.97
CA ASP A 661 6.34 -9.72 -58.75
C ASP A 661 5.78 -9.25 -60.09
N LEU A 662 5.98 -7.96 -60.38
CA LEU A 662 5.68 -7.31 -61.64
C LEU A 662 6.97 -7.22 -62.46
N ASP A 663 6.99 -7.84 -63.64
CA ASP A 663 8.13 -7.74 -64.56
C ASP A 663 7.67 -7.80 -66.03
N PHE A 664 8.59 -7.53 -66.95
CA PHE A 664 8.33 -7.52 -68.39
C PHE A 664 8.59 -8.87 -69.04
N TYR A 665 7.60 -9.40 -69.75
CA TYR A 665 7.68 -10.67 -70.48
C TYR A 665 7.53 -10.43 -72.00
N PRO A 666 8.64 -10.34 -72.77
CA PRO A 666 8.60 -9.87 -74.15
C PRO A 666 8.00 -10.84 -75.17
N LYS A 667 7.79 -12.12 -74.82
CA LYS A 667 7.35 -13.17 -75.76
C LYS A 667 5.82 -13.36 -75.83
N ASP A 668 5.05 -12.76 -74.94
CA ASP A 668 3.59 -12.77 -74.99
C ASP A 668 3.06 -11.45 -75.57
N LYS A 669 2.79 -11.44 -76.87
CA LYS A 669 2.13 -10.31 -77.54
C LYS A 669 0.78 -10.03 -76.87
N GLY A 670 0.57 -8.78 -76.50
CA GLY A 670 -0.47 -8.33 -75.57
C GLY A 670 -1.87 -8.84 -75.89
N LEU A 671 -2.63 -9.19 -74.83
CA LEU A 671 -4.08 -9.11 -74.88
C LEU A 671 -4.45 -7.68 -75.33
N GLY A 672 -5.53 -7.56 -76.12
CA GLY A 672 -6.07 -6.28 -76.61
C GLY A 672 -6.57 -5.38 -75.47
N ASP A 673 -7.68 -4.66 -75.69
CA ASP A 673 -8.24 -3.79 -74.64
C ASP A 673 -8.40 -4.57 -73.33
N LEU A 674 -7.80 -4.03 -72.26
CA LEU A 674 -7.82 -4.66 -70.94
C LEU A 674 -9.26 -4.66 -70.45
N PRO A 675 -9.92 -5.84 -70.33
CA PRO A 675 -11.29 -5.86 -69.87
C PRO A 675 -11.31 -5.36 -68.42
N GLN A 676 -12.11 -4.34 -68.13
CA GLN A 676 -12.45 -4.02 -66.75
C GLN A 676 -13.49 -5.03 -66.27
N ILE A 677 -13.17 -5.82 -65.25
CA ILE A 677 -14.13 -6.72 -64.62
C ILE A 677 -14.54 -6.10 -63.30
N ALA A 678 -15.85 -5.96 -63.08
CA ALA A 678 -16.45 -5.37 -61.88
C ALA A 678 -15.94 -3.94 -61.54
N GLY A 679 -15.46 -3.18 -62.52
CA GLY A 679 -14.98 -1.80 -62.34
C GLY A 679 -13.50 -1.68 -61.97
N TYR A 680 -12.76 -2.78 -61.89
CA TYR A 680 -11.32 -2.78 -61.58
C TYR A 680 -10.47 -3.01 -62.84
N PRO A 681 -9.37 -2.25 -63.04
CA PRO A 681 -8.40 -2.54 -64.09
C PRO A 681 -7.63 -3.84 -63.80
N ILE A 682 -7.40 -4.65 -64.84
CA ILE A 682 -6.76 -5.95 -64.71
C ILE A 682 -5.28 -5.88 -65.07
N ILE A 683 -4.43 -6.49 -64.23
CA ILE A 683 -3.04 -6.78 -64.57
C ILE A 683 -2.95 -8.25 -65.01
N PRO A 684 -2.55 -8.54 -66.25
CA PRO A 684 -2.45 -9.91 -66.72
C PRO A 684 -1.36 -10.68 -65.97
N THR A 685 -1.64 -11.94 -65.68
CA THR A 685 -0.77 -12.82 -64.89
C THR A 685 -0.05 -13.84 -65.78
N VAL A 686 1.12 -14.30 -65.32
CA VAL A 686 1.85 -15.43 -65.90
C VAL A 686 2.19 -16.43 -64.79
N SER A 687 2.27 -17.71 -65.13
CA SER A 687 2.63 -18.74 -64.14
C SER A 687 4.07 -18.60 -63.66
N GLY A 688 4.31 -18.92 -62.39
CA GLY A 688 5.62 -18.79 -61.74
C GLY A 688 6.72 -19.65 -62.40
N GLY A 689 7.97 -19.16 -62.37
CA GLY A 689 9.09 -19.78 -63.09
C GLY A 689 9.40 -21.24 -62.74
N LEU A 690 9.24 -21.63 -61.46
CA LEU A 690 9.43 -23.02 -61.02
C LEU A 690 8.36 -23.98 -61.56
N ALA A 691 7.09 -23.53 -61.60
CA ALA A 691 5.99 -24.31 -62.15
C ALA A 691 6.18 -24.56 -63.66
N GLN A 692 6.65 -23.55 -64.40
CA GLN A 692 6.99 -23.70 -65.83
C GLN A 692 8.18 -24.63 -66.07
N ILE A 693 9.19 -24.62 -65.19
CA ILE A 693 10.33 -25.54 -65.30
C ILE A 693 9.88 -26.97 -65.06
N GLN A 694 9.05 -27.23 -64.05
CA GLN A 694 8.50 -28.56 -63.78
C GLN A 694 7.67 -29.08 -64.96
N GLN A 695 6.79 -28.24 -65.50
CA GLN A 695 5.94 -28.60 -66.64
C GLN A 695 6.75 -28.88 -67.89
N LYS A 696 7.75 -28.02 -68.19
CA LYS A 696 8.67 -28.27 -69.30
C LYS A 696 9.52 -29.52 -69.09
N LEU A 697 9.97 -29.81 -67.86
CA LEU A 697 10.72 -31.02 -67.53
C LEU A 697 9.90 -32.27 -67.82
N LEU A 698 8.63 -32.31 -67.38
CA LEU A 698 7.70 -33.40 -67.68
C LEU A 698 7.45 -33.52 -69.18
N GLU A 699 7.20 -32.41 -69.88
CA GLU A 699 7.03 -32.41 -71.34
C GLU A 699 8.29 -32.89 -72.09
N THR A 700 9.49 -32.56 -71.61
CA THR A 700 10.74 -33.12 -72.16
C THR A 700 10.94 -34.59 -71.81
N LEU A 701 10.56 -35.03 -70.61
CA LEU A 701 10.60 -36.44 -70.21
C LEU A 701 9.66 -37.28 -71.07
N ASP A 702 8.47 -36.77 -71.35
CA ASP A 702 7.49 -37.38 -72.25
C ASP A 702 7.97 -37.42 -73.70
N LYS A 703 8.71 -36.39 -74.15
CA LYS A 703 9.36 -36.40 -75.46
C LYS A 703 10.54 -37.37 -75.54
N ILE A 704 11.30 -37.55 -74.46
CA ILE A 704 12.41 -38.51 -74.39
C ILE A 704 11.88 -39.96 -74.37
N ASN A 705 10.81 -40.22 -73.61
CA ASN A 705 10.16 -41.54 -73.56
C ASN A 705 9.57 -41.99 -74.92
N ASN A 706 9.25 -41.05 -75.80
CA ASN A 706 8.64 -41.32 -77.10
C ASN A 706 9.64 -41.25 -78.29
N LEU A 707 10.95 -41.35 -78.04
CA LEU A 707 11.95 -41.42 -79.12
C LEU A 707 12.01 -42.83 -79.75
N PRO A 708 11.99 -42.96 -81.09
CA PRO A 708 12.16 -44.26 -81.75
C PRO A 708 13.63 -44.72 -81.68
N ILE A 709 13.91 -45.76 -80.88
CA ILE A 709 15.27 -46.27 -80.60
C ILE A 709 15.82 -47.18 -81.73
N ASN A 710 14.98 -47.60 -82.69
CA ASN A 710 15.37 -48.55 -83.74
C ASN A 710 16.53 -48.10 -84.66
N PRO A 711 16.66 -46.83 -85.11
CA PRO A 711 17.77 -46.40 -85.97
C PRO A 711 19.09 -46.14 -85.23
N MET A 712 19.13 -46.16 -83.88
CA MET A 712 20.35 -45.95 -83.09
C MET A 712 21.20 -47.22 -82.91
N LEU A 713 20.58 -48.40 -82.93
CA LEU A 713 21.28 -49.69 -82.75
C LEU A 713 22.17 -50.07 -83.94
N GLU A 714 21.87 -49.55 -85.13
CA GLU A 714 22.59 -49.82 -86.38
C GLU A 714 23.87 -48.98 -86.53
N GLN A 715 23.95 -47.83 -85.84
CA GLN A 715 25.13 -46.95 -85.83
C GLN A 715 26.10 -47.26 -84.68
N ALA A 716 25.65 -47.92 -83.61
CA ALA A 716 26.48 -48.31 -82.47
C ALA A 716 27.45 -49.46 -82.80
N THR A 717 27.06 -50.40 -83.67
CA THR A 717 27.92 -51.52 -84.09
C THR A 717 29.11 -51.07 -84.94
N ASN A 718 28.97 -49.97 -85.70
CA ASN A 718 30.06 -49.40 -86.51
C ASN A 718 31.08 -48.56 -85.71
N THR A 719 30.75 -48.15 -84.48
CA THR A 719 31.63 -47.31 -83.64
C THR A 719 32.57 -48.14 -82.75
N LEU A 720 32.23 -49.43 -82.52
CA LEU A 720 33.05 -50.36 -81.71
C LEU A 720 34.32 -50.87 -82.42
N ALA A 721 34.45 -50.68 -83.74
CA ALA A 721 35.65 -51.06 -84.50
C ALA A 721 36.80 -50.03 -84.41
N GLU A 722 36.53 -48.78 -84.03
CA GLU A 722 37.52 -47.69 -84.06
C GLU A 722 38.06 -47.29 -82.66
N SER A 723 37.60 -47.94 -81.58
CA SER A 723 38.00 -47.69 -80.18
C SER A 723 39.36 -48.30 -79.77
N GLN A 724 40.04 -49.06 -80.64
CA GLN A 724 41.34 -49.67 -80.34
C GLN A 724 42.55 -48.75 -80.60
N LYS A 725 42.39 -47.59 -81.26
CA LYS A 725 43.50 -46.67 -81.58
C LYS A 725 43.75 -45.56 -80.54
N THR A 726 42.81 -45.32 -79.63
CA THR A 726 42.88 -44.22 -78.64
C THR A 726 43.78 -44.53 -77.42
N MET A 727 44.19 -45.79 -77.23
CA MET A 727 44.90 -46.22 -76.02
C MET A 727 46.41 -45.91 -76.01
N ARG A 728 46.96 -45.31 -77.07
CA ARG A 728 48.37 -44.86 -77.13
C ARG A 728 48.57 -43.37 -76.84
N HIS A 729 47.51 -42.58 -76.72
CA HIS A 729 47.61 -41.14 -76.43
C HIS A 729 47.38 -40.79 -74.95
N LEU A 730 46.99 -41.77 -74.12
CA LEU A 730 46.82 -41.62 -72.67
C LEU A 730 48.14 -41.61 -71.88
N GLN A 731 49.25 -42.07 -72.47
CA GLN A 731 50.56 -42.11 -71.80
C GLN A 731 51.31 -40.77 -71.85
N GLN A 732 51.02 -39.86 -72.80
CA GLN A 732 51.68 -38.55 -72.88
C GLN A 732 51.02 -37.47 -71.99
N THR A 733 49.80 -37.71 -71.50
CA THR A 733 49.08 -36.79 -70.59
C THR A 733 49.56 -36.93 -69.14
N LEU A 734 50.15 -38.08 -68.77
CA LEU A 734 50.63 -38.34 -67.41
C LEU A 734 51.99 -37.70 -67.11
N ASP A 735 52.81 -37.37 -68.12
CA ASP A 735 54.11 -36.71 -67.91
C ASP A 735 53.99 -35.19 -67.68
N ASN A 736 52.89 -34.56 -68.08
CA ASN A 736 52.67 -33.11 -67.89
C ASN A 736 51.98 -32.76 -66.55
N LEU A 737 51.45 -33.74 -65.81
CA LEU A 737 50.87 -33.52 -64.48
C LEU A 737 51.91 -33.46 -63.35
N ASN A 738 53.15 -33.91 -63.61
CA ASN A 738 54.22 -33.92 -62.62
C ASN A 738 54.99 -32.58 -62.50
N LYS A 739 54.53 -31.52 -63.20
CA LYS A 739 55.15 -30.19 -63.20
C LYS A 739 54.28 -29.07 -62.61
N ILE A 740 53.09 -29.39 -62.10
CA ILE A 740 52.15 -28.42 -61.47
C ILE A 740 52.12 -28.59 -59.94
N THR A 741 52.78 -29.60 -59.38
CA THR A 741 52.72 -29.95 -57.94
C THR A 741 53.80 -29.30 -57.06
N SER A 742 54.55 -28.31 -57.57
CA SER A 742 55.61 -27.61 -56.81
C SER A 742 55.44 -26.09 -56.75
N SER A 743 54.20 -25.59 -56.68
CA SER A 743 53.94 -24.20 -56.30
C SER A 743 54.11 -24.00 -54.79
N GLN A 744 54.90 -22.99 -54.43
CA GLN A 744 55.43 -22.62 -53.11
C GLN A 744 54.38 -22.27 -52.03
N SER A 745 53.08 -22.40 -52.33
CA SER A 745 51.94 -22.11 -51.45
C SER A 745 51.32 -23.35 -50.79
N MET A 746 51.77 -24.57 -51.11
CA MET A 746 51.26 -25.82 -50.48
C MET A 746 52.24 -26.48 -49.48
N GLN A 747 53.41 -25.87 -49.24
CA GLN A 747 54.37 -26.29 -48.20
C GLN A 747 54.16 -25.60 -46.84
N GLN A 748 53.24 -24.63 -46.72
CA GLN A 748 52.96 -23.93 -45.45
C GLN A 748 51.73 -24.46 -44.70
N LEU A 749 51.00 -25.42 -45.27
CA LEU A 749 49.78 -25.95 -44.67
C LEU A 749 49.96 -26.74 -43.35
N PRO A 750 51.09 -27.45 -43.11
CA PRO A 750 51.31 -28.11 -41.81
C PRO A 750 51.67 -27.14 -40.68
N GLU A 751 52.30 -25.99 -40.98
CA GLU A 751 52.72 -25.02 -39.95
C GLU A 751 51.57 -24.13 -39.48
N ASP A 752 50.70 -23.67 -40.37
CA ASP A 752 49.55 -22.83 -39.99
C ASP A 752 48.45 -23.63 -39.29
N MET A 753 48.26 -24.91 -39.63
CA MET A 753 47.34 -25.79 -38.90
C MET A 753 47.87 -26.12 -37.50
N GLN A 754 49.19 -26.27 -37.33
CA GLN A 754 49.80 -26.46 -36.01
C GLN A 754 49.85 -25.19 -35.15
N LYS A 755 49.92 -23.99 -35.75
CA LYS A 755 49.73 -22.72 -35.03
C LYS A 755 48.30 -22.56 -34.56
N THR A 756 47.33 -22.87 -35.42
CA THR A 756 45.90 -22.79 -35.09
C THR A 756 45.53 -23.78 -33.98
N LEU A 757 46.07 -25.01 -34.01
CA LEU A 757 45.88 -25.99 -32.93
C LEU A 757 46.59 -25.59 -31.62
N ARG A 758 47.73 -24.88 -31.68
CA ARG A 758 48.40 -24.35 -30.49
C ARG A 758 47.68 -23.14 -29.90
N GLU A 759 47.10 -22.25 -30.70
CA GLU A 759 46.27 -21.15 -30.22
C GLU A 759 44.92 -21.64 -29.66
N LEU A 760 44.28 -22.63 -30.29
CA LEU A 760 43.11 -23.31 -29.73
C LEU A 760 43.41 -23.97 -28.38
N ASN A 761 44.58 -24.60 -28.25
CA ASN A 761 44.99 -25.22 -26.99
C ASN A 761 45.35 -24.17 -25.92
N ARG A 762 45.84 -22.98 -26.31
CA ARG A 762 46.07 -21.83 -25.42
C ARG A 762 44.76 -21.18 -24.97
N SER A 763 43.76 -21.08 -25.84
CA SER A 763 42.40 -20.65 -25.46
C SER A 763 41.69 -21.66 -24.56
N MET A 764 41.95 -22.97 -24.72
CA MET A 764 41.43 -23.99 -23.78
C MET A 764 42.17 -24.04 -22.45
N GLN A 765 43.43 -23.58 -22.37
CA GLN A 765 44.15 -23.40 -21.09
C GLN A 765 43.58 -22.26 -20.23
N GLY A 766 42.79 -21.34 -20.80
CA GLY A 766 42.02 -20.34 -20.07
C GLY A 766 40.86 -20.90 -19.23
N PHE A 767 40.56 -22.20 -19.35
CA PHE A 767 39.48 -22.88 -18.63
C PHE A 767 39.96 -24.02 -17.70
N GLN A 768 41.27 -24.12 -17.43
CA GLN A 768 41.79 -25.03 -16.42
C GLN A 768 41.72 -24.43 -14.99
N PRO A 769 41.55 -25.28 -13.95
CA PRO A 769 41.51 -24.82 -12.55
C PRO A 769 42.81 -24.09 -12.18
N GLY A 770 42.71 -22.79 -11.86
CA GLY A 770 43.83 -21.92 -11.47
C GLY A 770 44.22 -20.81 -12.46
N SER A 771 43.60 -20.74 -13.65
CA SER A 771 43.81 -19.64 -14.61
C SER A 771 43.06 -18.36 -14.21
N ALA A 772 43.48 -17.18 -14.71
CA ALA A 772 42.85 -15.89 -14.37
C ALA A 772 41.37 -15.81 -14.79
N ALA A 773 40.97 -16.48 -15.88
CA ALA A 773 39.58 -16.57 -16.32
C ALA A 773 38.76 -17.59 -15.51
N TYR A 774 39.35 -18.72 -15.09
CA TYR A 774 38.70 -19.64 -14.14
C TYR A 774 38.51 -18.99 -12.76
N ASN A 775 39.51 -18.27 -12.24
CA ASN A 775 39.39 -17.55 -10.97
C ASN A 775 38.38 -16.40 -11.06
N LYS A 776 38.25 -15.74 -12.22
CA LYS A 776 37.21 -14.75 -12.47
C LYS A 776 35.83 -15.38 -12.60
N MET A 777 35.71 -16.54 -13.25
CA MET A 777 34.47 -17.30 -13.34
C MET A 777 34.05 -17.86 -11.97
N VAL A 778 34.99 -18.29 -11.12
CA VAL A 778 34.72 -18.71 -9.74
C VAL A 778 34.36 -17.52 -8.86
N ALA A 779 35.02 -16.36 -9.02
CA ALA A 779 34.65 -15.13 -8.32
C ALA A 779 33.29 -14.58 -8.76
N ASP A 780 32.98 -14.66 -10.06
CA ASP A 780 31.68 -14.29 -10.62
C ASP A 780 30.61 -15.31 -10.25
N MET A 781 30.94 -16.59 -10.10
CA MET A 781 30.04 -17.64 -9.60
C MET A 781 29.84 -17.53 -8.08
N GLN A 782 30.82 -17.03 -7.31
CA GLN A 782 30.66 -16.66 -5.91
C GLN A 782 29.83 -15.39 -5.73
N ARG A 783 29.98 -14.39 -6.62
CA ARG A 783 29.08 -13.23 -6.70
C ARG A 783 27.68 -13.64 -7.13
N LEU A 784 27.54 -14.56 -8.08
CA LEU A 784 26.26 -15.12 -8.48
C LEU A 784 25.64 -15.91 -7.33
N ASP A 785 26.42 -16.66 -6.55
CA ASP A 785 25.98 -17.40 -5.36
C ASP A 785 25.63 -16.45 -4.19
N GLN A 786 26.29 -15.29 -4.12
CA GLN A 786 25.95 -14.21 -3.18
C GLN A 786 24.68 -13.46 -3.61
N VAL A 787 24.51 -13.19 -4.90
CA VAL A 787 23.28 -12.65 -5.50
C VAL A 787 22.13 -13.65 -5.42
N LEU A 788 22.39 -14.96 -5.59
CA LEU A 788 21.41 -16.03 -5.40
C LEU A 788 21.08 -16.24 -3.91
N ARG A 789 22.01 -15.98 -2.98
CA ARG A 789 21.72 -15.93 -1.53
C ARG A 789 20.96 -14.66 -1.12
N GLU A 790 21.21 -13.52 -1.76
CA GLU A 790 20.42 -12.29 -1.59
C GLU A 790 19.04 -12.40 -2.26
N LEU A 791 18.93 -13.16 -3.35
CA LEU A 791 17.68 -13.53 -4.01
C LEU A 791 17.03 -14.76 -3.37
N GLN A 792 17.67 -15.53 -2.49
CA GLN A 792 17.07 -16.68 -1.80
C GLN A 792 15.85 -16.29 -0.94
N PRO A 793 15.80 -15.17 -0.21
CA PRO A 793 14.56 -14.73 0.43
C PRO A 793 13.48 -14.38 -0.58
N VAL A 794 13.84 -13.87 -1.78
CA VAL A 794 12.93 -13.51 -2.88
C VAL A 794 12.42 -14.75 -3.62
N LEU A 795 13.28 -15.75 -3.85
CA LEU A 795 12.94 -17.05 -4.41
C LEU A 795 12.16 -17.91 -3.41
N ARG A 796 12.39 -17.79 -2.11
CA ARG A 796 11.53 -18.38 -1.07
C ARG A 796 10.17 -17.71 -1.02
N THR A 797 10.09 -16.38 -1.07
CA THR A 797 8.78 -15.70 -1.16
C THR A 797 8.07 -15.95 -2.49
N LEU A 798 8.78 -16.13 -3.60
CA LEU A 798 8.21 -16.54 -4.88
C LEU A 798 7.82 -18.02 -4.91
N ASN A 799 8.56 -18.92 -4.26
CA ASN A 799 8.22 -20.34 -4.16
C ASN A 799 7.05 -20.56 -3.18
N ASP A 800 7.01 -19.81 -2.07
CA ASP A 800 5.90 -19.81 -1.11
C ASP A 800 4.64 -19.15 -1.70
N LYS A 801 4.76 -18.16 -2.59
CA LYS A 801 3.61 -17.61 -3.35
C LYS A 801 3.25 -18.38 -4.62
N SER A 802 4.18 -19.02 -5.32
CA SER A 802 3.88 -19.85 -6.49
C SER A 802 3.13 -21.12 -6.09
N ASN A 803 3.44 -21.70 -4.92
CA ASN A 803 2.64 -22.79 -4.35
C ASN A 803 1.24 -22.33 -3.88
N SER A 804 0.98 -21.02 -3.78
CA SER A 804 -0.36 -20.49 -3.48
C SER A 804 -1.20 -20.19 -4.74
N LEU A 805 -0.61 -20.28 -5.94
CA LEU A 805 -1.25 -19.85 -7.20
C LEU A 805 -1.35 -20.92 -8.30
N THR A 806 -0.94 -22.16 -8.04
CA THR A 806 -1.31 -23.30 -8.89
C THR A 806 -2.17 -24.27 -8.10
N SER A 807 -3.48 -24.21 -8.31
CA SER A 807 -4.33 -25.39 -8.22
C SER A 807 -3.88 -26.39 -9.30
N GLN A 808 -2.85 -27.17 -9.00
CA GLN A 808 -2.60 -28.43 -9.69
C GLN A 808 -3.07 -29.59 -8.81
N PRO A 809 -3.64 -30.64 -9.41
CA PRO A 809 -4.16 -31.79 -8.68
C PRO A 809 -3.00 -32.42 -7.91
N ALA A 810 -3.33 -32.93 -6.71
CA ALA A 810 -2.46 -33.69 -5.82
C ALA A 810 -1.24 -34.27 -6.56
N VAL A 811 -0.06 -33.67 -6.36
CA VAL A 811 1.17 -34.41 -6.54
C VAL A 811 1.09 -35.50 -5.49
N GLN A 812 0.74 -36.70 -5.94
CA GLN A 812 0.97 -37.94 -5.22
C GLN A 812 2.46 -37.92 -4.87
N ALA A 813 2.76 -37.46 -3.65
CA ALA A 813 3.94 -37.93 -2.96
C ALA A 813 3.83 -39.45 -3.04
N VAL A 814 4.84 -40.06 -3.65
CA VAL A 814 5.01 -41.51 -3.67
C VAL A 814 4.83 -41.98 -2.24
N SER A 815 3.63 -42.47 -1.95
CA SER A 815 3.31 -43.18 -0.74
C SER A 815 4.14 -44.45 -0.83
N GLN A 816 5.30 -44.44 -0.19
CA GLN A 816 5.75 -45.70 0.37
C GLN A 816 4.61 -46.17 1.30
N PRO A 817 4.04 -47.36 1.08
CA PRO A 817 2.97 -47.86 1.93
C PRO A 817 3.53 -47.99 3.35
N GLY A 818 3.11 -47.10 4.27
CA GLY A 818 3.52 -47.13 5.67
C GLY A 818 4.20 -45.88 6.26
N SER A 819 4.35 -44.76 5.54
CA SER A 819 4.94 -43.54 6.12
C SER A 819 3.92 -42.74 6.94
N HIS A 820 4.18 -42.55 8.24
CA HIS A 820 3.34 -41.75 9.13
C HIS A 820 3.53 -40.25 8.89
N LEU A 821 2.44 -39.48 8.88
CA LEU A 821 2.44 -38.03 8.66
C LEU A 821 2.30 -37.27 9.99
N LEU A 822 3.25 -36.39 10.29
CA LEU A 822 3.23 -35.52 11.48
C LEU A 822 3.27 -34.05 11.07
N TRP A 823 2.24 -33.31 11.46
CA TRP A 823 2.14 -31.87 11.31
C TRP A 823 2.48 -31.18 12.62
N VAL A 824 3.50 -30.32 12.62
CA VAL A 824 3.78 -29.41 13.73
C VAL A 824 2.92 -28.16 13.55
N ASP A 825 1.78 -28.12 14.25
CA ASP A 825 0.73 -27.10 14.15
C ASP A 825 1.24 -25.73 14.58
N GLN A 826 1.62 -25.63 15.86
CA GLN A 826 2.11 -24.38 16.44
C GLN A 826 3.12 -24.64 17.56
N VAL A 827 4.08 -23.72 17.68
CA VAL A 827 4.90 -23.58 18.88
C VAL A 827 4.54 -22.23 19.49
N THR A 828 3.98 -22.22 20.69
CA THR A 828 3.61 -20.99 21.39
C THR A 828 4.63 -20.66 22.47
N VAL A 829 4.98 -19.38 22.59
CA VAL A 829 5.87 -18.86 23.64
C VAL A 829 5.17 -17.67 24.33
N PRO A 830 5.35 -17.46 25.65
CA PRO A 830 4.90 -16.27 26.36
C PRO A 830 5.47 -14.97 25.78
N ASP A 831 4.75 -13.86 25.95
CA ASP A 831 5.15 -12.54 25.42
C ASP A 831 6.56 -12.10 25.88
N PHE A 832 6.97 -12.46 27.10
CA PHE A 832 8.32 -12.12 27.60
C PHE A 832 9.44 -12.89 26.86
N LEU A 833 9.12 -14.03 26.24
CA LEU A 833 10.00 -14.82 25.36
C LEU A 833 9.78 -14.51 23.87
N ALA A 834 8.62 -13.93 23.51
CA ALA A 834 8.26 -13.55 22.14
C ALA A 834 9.01 -12.30 21.64
N GLY A 835 9.62 -11.53 22.55
CA GLY A 835 10.48 -10.40 22.22
C GLY A 835 11.71 -10.82 21.41
N THR A 836 12.34 -9.84 20.74
CA THR A 836 13.54 -10.08 19.94
C THR A 836 14.79 -10.32 20.79
N GLY A 837 14.78 -10.03 22.09
CA GLY A 837 15.93 -10.21 22.98
C GLY A 837 15.98 -11.56 23.68
N VAL A 838 17.19 -12.06 23.93
CA VAL A 838 17.35 -13.27 24.73
C VAL A 838 17.07 -12.99 26.20
N VAL A 839 16.34 -13.89 26.84
CA VAL A 839 15.90 -13.74 28.22
C VAL A 839 16.92 -14.37 29.16
N TYR A 840 17.28 -13.64 30.20
CA TYR A 840 18.12 -14.12 31.30
C TYR A 840 17.44 -13.87 32.64
N GLN A 841 17.40 -14.89 33.47
CA GLN A 841 16.91 -14.83 34.84
C GLN A 841 18.06 -14.42 35.77
N THR A 842 18.01 -13.18 36.28
CA THR A 842 19.08 -12.60 37.11
C THR A 842 18.94 -12.95 38.60
N THR A 843 17.74 -13.31 39.04
CA THR A 843 17.44 -13.80 40.39
C THR A 843 16.30 -14.83 40.33
N ASP A 844 15.95 -15.47 41.44
CA ASP A 844 14.82 -16.43 41.50
C ASP A 844 13.48 -15.88 40.96
N VAL A 845 13.32 -14.55 40.89
CA VAL A 845 12.06 -13.89 40.53
C VAL A 845 12.17 -12.84 39.43
N GLN A 846 13.38 -12.57 38.91
CA GLN A 846 13.59 -11.47 37.95
C GLN A 846 14.13 -12.00 36.62
N TYR A 847 13.43 -11.63 35.55
CA TYR A 847 13.82 -11.86 34.17
C TYR A 847 14.20 -10.55 33.52
N VAL A 848 15.26 -10.57 32.73
CA VAL A 848 15.77 -9.44 31.96
C VAL A 848 15.85 -9.86 30.50
N ILE A 849 15.30 -9.03 29.62
CA ILE A 849 15.35 -9.22 28.17
C ILE A 849 16.53 -8.41 27.64
N ALA A 850 17.47 -9.06 26.97
CA ALA A 850 18.66 -8.40 26.44
C ALA A 850 18.29 -7.42 25.29
N THR A 851 18.86 -6.22 25.32
CA THR A 851 18.63 -5.19 24.28
C THR A 851 19.61 -5.28 23.12
N SER A 852 20.80 -5.86 23.32
CA SER A 852 21.87 -5.97 22.32
C SER A 852 22.02 -7.38 21.73
N ASN A 853 21.56 -8.41 22.45
CA ASN A 853 21.69 -9.81 22.04
C ASN A 853 20.33 -10.32 21.58
N LEU A 854 20.08 -10.14 20.28
CA LEU A 854 18.76 -10.37 19.67
C LEU A 854 18.72 -11.70 18.88
N TRP A 855 17.55 -12.32 18.90
CA TRP A 855 17.14 -13.40 18.01
C TRP A 855 17.00 -12.89 16.57
N ALA A 856 17.36 -13.73 15.58
CA ALA A 856 17.28 -13.39 14.16
C ALA A 856 15.83 -13.33 13.61
N SER A 857 14.90 -14.04 14.25
CA SER A 857 13.46 -14.00 13.97
C SER A 857 12.68 -14.27 15.28
N PRO A 858 11.36 -14.10 15.33
CA PRO A 858 10.57 -14.45 16.51
C PRO A 858 10.87 -15.87 17.02
N LEU A 859 11.02 -16.02 18.34
CA LEU A 859 11.53 -17.24 18.96
C LEU A 859 10.63 -18.45 18.70
N ASP A 860 9.31 -18.27 18.71
CA ASP A 860 8.31 -19.26 18.34
C ASP A 860 8.55 -19.85 16.94
N GLN A 861 8.83 -19.00 15.96
CA GLN A 861 9.11 -19.43 14.59
C GLN A 861 10.42 -20.23 14.51
N GLN A 862 11.46 -19.80 15.24
CA GLN A 862 12.73 -20.51 15.30
C GLN A 862 12.59 -21.88 15.95
N LEU A 863 11.90 -21.94 17.10
CA LEU A 863 11.66 -23.18 17.83
C LEU A 863 10.82 -24.16 17.00
N ARG A 864 9.80 -23.68 16.27
CA ARG A 864 9.01 -24.51 15.35
C ARG A 864 9.87 -25.10 14.24
N ASN A 865 10.69 -24.30 13.56
CA ASN A 865 11.54 -24.76 12.48
C ASN A 865 12.62 -25.74 12.97
N ALA A 866 13.22 -25.45 14.13
CA ALA A 866 14.18 -26.33 14.79
C ALA A 866 13.53 -27.64 15.21
N LEU A 867 12.28 -27.62 15.71
CA LEU A 867 11.54 -28.82 16.10
C LEU A 867 11.24 -29.71 14.90
N VAL A 868 10.77 -29.14 13.78
CA VAL A 868 10.54 -29.89 12.52
C VAL A 868 11.83 -30.57 12.07
N THR A 869 12.94 -29.83 12.04
CA THR A 869 14.26 -30.33 11.62
C THR A 869 14.76 -31.46 12.53
N ASN A 870 14.62 -31.29 13.85
CA ASN A 870 15.06 -32.28 14.83
C ASN A 870 14.20 -33.55 14.80
N LEU A 871 12.87 -33.41 14.65
CA LEU A 871 11.94 -34.54 14.55
C LEU A 871 12.10 -35.30 13.25
N SER A 872 12.31 -34.62 12.12
CA SER A 872 12.58 -35.27 10.83
C SER A 872 13.87 -36.11 10.87
N GLY A 873 14.88 -35.66 11.62
CA GLY A 873 16.11 -36.43 11.82
C GLY A 873 15.98 -37.58 12.83
N ALA A 874 15.05 -37.49 13.79
CA ALA A 874 14.87 -38.47 14.86
C ALA A 874 13.82 -39.55 14.57
N LEU A 875 12.94 -39.34 13.59
CA LEU A 875 11.86 -40.26 13.19
C LEU A 875 12.07 -40.77 11.76
N PRO A 876 12.92 -41.78 11.53
CA PRO A 876 13.08 -42.39 10.21
C PRO A 876 11.75 -43.03 9.75
N GLY A 877 11.28 -42.66 8.55
CA GLY A 877 10.01 -43.14 7.98
C GLY A 877 8.78 -42.25 8.27
N TRP A 878 8.96 -41.16 9.04
CA TRP A 878 7.93 -40.15 9.26
C TRP A 878 8.15 -38.95 8.35
N VAL A 879 7.07 -38.37 7.83
CA VAL A 879 7.10 -37.08 7.13
C VAL A 879 6.66 -36.02 8.13
N VAL A 880 7.60 -35.16 8.55
CA VAL A 880 7.35 -34.06 9.50
C VAL A 880 7.31 -32.74 8.74
N ALA A 881 6.22 -31.97 8.87
CA ALA A 881 6.09 -30.67 8.21
C ALA A 881 5.47 -29.61 9.12
N SER A 882 5.75 -28.34 8.83
CA SER A 882 5.11 -27.18 9.46
C SER A 882 3.77 -26.79 8.82
N GLN A 883 3.36 -27.50 7.77
CA GLN A 883 2.09 -27.31 7.05
C GLN A 883 1.31 -28.63 7.03
N PRO A 884 -0.04 -28.58 6.96
CA PRO A 884 -0.87 -29.78 6.94
C PRO A 884 -0.62 -30.61 5.67
N LEU A 885 -0.34 -31.90 5.86
CA LEU A 885 0.01 -32.91 4.86
C LEU A 885 -1.19 -33.75 4.36
N GLY A 886 -2.40 -33.52 4.86
CA GLY A 886 -3.63 -34.21 4.40
C GLY A 886 -4.72 -34.36 5.46
N HIS A 887 -5.73 -35.21 5.19
CA HIS A 887 -6.88 -35.43 6.08
C HIS A 887 -6.62 -36.43 7.24
N GLU A 888 -5.69 -37.39 7.08
CA GLU A 888 -5.26 -38.30 8.14
C GLU A 888 -3.80 -38.00 8.54
N GLN A 889 -3.62 -37.14 9.54
CA GLN A 889 -2.30 -36.74 10.03
C GLN A 889 -2.32 -36.53 11.55
N ASP A 890 -1.19 -36.77 12.18
CA ASP A 890 -0.98 -36.42 13.58
C ASP A 890 -0.66 -34.94 13.70
N ALA A 891 -1.26 -34.23 14.67
CA ALA A 891 -0.97 -32.82 14.91
C ALA A 891 -0.24 -32.65 16.25
N LEU A 892 0.93 -32.01 16.24
CA LEU A 892 1.75 -31.70 17.40
C LEU A 892 1.75 -30.18 17.64
N SER A 893 1.23 -29.76 18.80
CA SER A 893 1.29 -28.38 19.27
C SER A 893 2.18 -28.32 20.51
N VAL A 894 3.11 -27.36 20.58
CA VAL A 894 4.06 -27.24 21.71
C VAL A 894 3.92 -25.86 22.35
N ASN A 895 3.76 -25.81 23.67
CA ASN A 895 3.70 -24.59 24.45
C ASN A 895 4.94 -24.49 25.35
N VAL A 896 5.83 -23.56 25.04
CA VAL A 896 7.11 -23.38 25.75
C VAL A 896 6.94 -22.33 26.83
N THR A 897 7.08 -22.69 28.10
CA THR A 897 6.92 -21.78 29.24
C THR A 897 8.24 -21.19 29.74
N GLY A 898 9.38 -21.80 29.40
CA GLY A 898 10.71 -21.33 29.79
C GLY A 898 11.73 -21.63 28.70
N PHE A 899 12.52 -20.61 28.31
CA PHE A 899 13.59 -20.71 27.32
C PHE A 899 14.63 -19.62 27.58
N HIS A 900 15.36 -19.74 28.69
CA HIS A 900 16.21 -18.67 29.22
C HIS A 900 17.45 -19.21 29.97
N GLY A 901 18.47 -18.37 30.11
CA GLY A 901 19.61 -18.61 31.03
C GLY A 901 19.28 -18.16 32.45
N ARG A 902 19.90 -18.78 33.47
CA ARG A 902 19.71 -18.50 34.90
C ARG A 902 21.03 -18.10 35.54
N TYR A 903 20.95 -17.22 36.54
CA TYR A 903 22.08 -16.62 37.26
C TYR A 903 23.08 -17.62 37.87
N ASP A 904 22.72 -18.90 38.04
CA ASP A 904 23.60 -19.98 38.53
C ASP A 904 24.38 -20.69 37.41
N GLY A 905 24.40 -20.13 36.19
CA GLY A 905 25.12 -20.69 35.04
C GLY A 905 24.40 -21.89 34.41
N LYS A 906 23.07 -21.97 34.57
CA LYS A 906 22.24 -23.01 33.97
C LYS A 906 21.24 -22.41 32.99
N VAL A 907 20.70 -23.26 32.15
CA VAL A 907 19.72 -22.94 31.13
C VAL A 907 18.47 -23.76 31.37
N ILE A 908 17.31 -23.11 31.25
CA ILE A 908 16.00 -23.70 31.45
C ILE A 908 15.26 -23.77 30.12
N VAL A 909 14.84 -24.98 29.75
CA VAL A 909 13.92 -25.25 28.64
C VAL A 909 12.73 -26.03 29.19
N SER A 910 11.56 -25.40 29.27
CA SER A 910 10.38 -26.00 29.88
C SER A 910 9.10 -25.66 29.13
N GLY A 911 8.09 -26.50 29.28
CA GLY A 911 6.81 -26.34 28.61
C GLY A 911 5.97 -27.60 28.65
N GLU A 912 5.05 -27.70 27.71
CA GLU A 912 4.23 -28.87 27.47
C GLU A 912 3.96 -29.03 25.98
N TRP A 913 3.76 -30.26 25.53
CA TRP A 913 3.31 -30.53 24.18
C TRP A 913 2.04 -31.38 24.17
N LEU A 914 1.25 -31.19 23.12
CA LEU A 914 -0.02 -31.83 22.88
C LEU A 914 0.02 -32.49 21.50
N LEU A 915 -0.18 -33.81 21.49
CA LEU A 915 -0.28 -34.60 20.27
C LEU A 915 -1.73 -35.04 20.07
N LYS A 916 -2.31 -34.72 18.93
CA LYS A 916 -3.63 -35.18 18.49
C LYS A 916 -3.46 -36.27 17.43
N ARG A 917 -3.86 -37.50 17.75
CA ARG A 917 -3.77 -38.69 16.89
C ARG A 917 -5.12 -39.41 16.89
N GLN A 918 -5.73 -39.63 15.73
CA GLN A 918 -6.98 -40.40 15.57
C GLN A 918 -8.11 -40.06 16.56
N GLY A 919 -8.19 -38.79 16.99
CA GLY A 919 -9.20 -38.32 17.96
C GLY A 919 -8.77 -38.37 19.44
N GLU A 920 -7.65 -39.03 19.77
CA GLU A 920 -7.05 -39.01 21.10
C GLU A 920 -6.04 -37.86 21.24
N ILE A 921 -6.00 -37.26 22.43
CA ILE A 921 -5.11 -36.15 22.77
C ILE A 921 -4.14 -36.62 23.86
N VAL A 922 -2.84 -36.67 23.53
CA VAL A 922 -1.76 -36.96 24.48
C VAL A 922 -1.06 -35.67 24.84
N LYS A 923 -1.14 -35.29 26.13
CA LYS A 923 -0.47 -34.10 26.68
C LYS A 923 0.70 -34.53 27.56
N ARG A 924 1.89 -33.94 27.36
CA ARG A 924 3.06 -34.20 28.23
C ARG A 924 3.82 -32.91 28.56
N PRO A 925 4.15 -32.65 29.84
CA PRO A 925 5.05 -31.57 30.22
C PRO A 925 6.51 -31.97 30.02
N PHE A 926 7.38 -30.97 29.83
CA PHE A 926 8.83 -31.13 29.84
C PHE A 926 9.50 -30.02 30.65
N HIS A 927 10.60 -30.39 31.32
CA HIS A 927 11.43 -29.46 32.07
C HIS A 927 12.88 -29.95 32.03
N ILE A 928 13.72 -29.22 31.30
CA ILE A 928 15.11 -29.55 31.04
C ILE A 928 15.98 -28.44 31.63
N GLU A 929 16.86 -28.82 32.55
CA GLU A 929 17.86 -27.94 33.16
C GLU A 929 19.25 -28.41 32.73
N LEU A 930 19.99 -27.57 32.01
CA LEU A 930 21.34 -27.86 31.52
C LEU A 930 22.35 -26.87 32.09
N LYS A 931 23.52 -27.35 32.49
CA LYS A 931 24.63 -26.47 32.91
C LYS A 931 25.37 -25.94 31.70
N GLN A 932 25.59 -24.62 31.67
CA GLN A 932 26.38 -23.96 30.63
C GLN A 932 27.87 -24.33 30.80
N GLN A 933 28.56 -24.67 29.71
CA GLN A 933 29.95 -25.12 29.76
C GLN A 933 30.98 -23.98 29.72
N ASP A 934 30.68 -22.94 28.96
CA ASP A 934 31.53 -21.75 28.79
C ASP A 934 30.74 -20.48 29.08
N ASP A 935 31.37 -19.43 29.58
CA ASP A 935 30.70 -18.14 29.81
C ASP A 935 30.37 -17.42 28.49
N GLY A 936 29.31 -16.61 28.51
CA GLY A 936 28.94 -15.73 27.41
C GLY A 936 27.68 -16.12 26.65
N TYR A 937 27.26 -15.22 25.76
CA TYR A 937 25.99 -15.30 25.03
C TYR A 937 25.92 -16.52 24.09
N ASP A 938 26.96 -16.71 23.28
CA ASP A 938 27.00 -17.80 22.28
C ASP A 938 26.93 -19.18 22.94
N ALA A 939 27.56 -19.33 24.11
CA ALA A 939 27.54 -20.56 24.87
C ALA A 939 26.15 -20.85 25.46
N MET A 940 25.47 -19.82 25.98
CA MET A 940 24.09 -19.96 26.45
C MET A 940 23.14 -20.38 25.33
N VAL A 941 23.21 -19.73 24.15
CA VAL A 941 22.35 -20.07 23.00
C VAL A 941 22.59 -21.51 22.53
N LYS A 942 23.86 -21.95 22.51
CA LYS A 942 24.19 -23.35 22.20
C LYS A 942 23.59 -24.32 23.22
N THR A 943 23.66 -24.01 24.51
CA THR A 943 23.07 -24.85 25.57
C THR A 943 21.53 -24.86 25.52
N LEU A 944 20.88 -23.73 25.19
CA LEU A 944 19.44 -23.66 24.92
C LEU A 944 19.03 -24.56 23.74
N ALA A 945 19.79 -24.50 22.64
CA ALA A 945 19.56 -25.34 21.47
C ALA A 945 19.73 -26.84 21.78
N GLN A 946 20.70 -27.20 22.62
CA GLN A 946 20.87 -28.58 23.11
C GLN A 946 19.67 -29.05 23.92
N GLY A 947 19.13 -28.20 24.82
CA GLY A 947 17.92 -28.51 25.58
C GLY A 947 16.71 -28.74 24.68
N TRP A 948 16.53 -27.90 23.66
CA TRP A 948 15.47 -28.08 22.66
C TRP A 948 15.63 -29.37 21.83
N GLN A 949 16.85 -29.71 21.45
CA GLN A 949 17.14 -30.95 20.73
C GLN A 949 16.87 -32.19 21.60
N GLN A 950 17.15 -32.13 22.90
CA GLN A 950 16.84 -33.20 23.84
C GLN A 950 15.32 -33.41 23.96
N GLU A 951 14.52 -32.33 23.99
CA GLU A 951 13.06 -32.47 24.01
C GLU A 951 12.53 -33.04 22.69
N ALA A 952 13.03 -32.59 21.54
CA ALA A 952 12.64 -33.16 20.25
C ALA A 952 12.91 -34.68 20.18
N LYS A 953 14.03 -35.15 20.74
CA LYS A 953 14.31 -36.59 20.87
C LYS A 953 13.36 -37.30 21.83
N SER A 954 12.97 -36.65 22.93
CA SER A 954 11.97 -37.17 23.88
C SER A 954 10.59 -37.35 23.21
N ILE A 955 10.15 -36.34 22.46
CA ILE A 955 8.92 -36.37 21.65
C ILE A 955 9.00 -37.51 20.63
N ALA A 956 10.09 -37.59 19.86
CA ALA A 956 10.30 -38.66 18.88
C ALA A 956 10.22 -40.06 19.52
N SER A 957 10.92 -40.27 20.64
CA SER A 957 10.90 -41.55 21.36
C SER A 957 9.49 -41.92 21.87
N THR A 958 8.68 -40.93 22.21
CA THR A 958 7.29 -41.14 22.63
C THR A 958 6.42 -41.50 21.44
N LEU A 959 6.57 -40.80 20.31
CA LEU A 959 5.87 -41.09 19.06
C LEU A 959 6.18 -42.50 18.54
N THR A 960 7.43 -42.94 18.64
CA THR A 960 7.83 -44.31 18.24
C THR A 960 7.26 -45.39 19.16
N ARG A 961 6.96 -45.09 20.44
CA ARG A 961 6.33 -46.04 21.38
C ARG A 961 4.80 -46.10 21.27
N LEU A 962 4.20 -45.08 20.66
CA LEU A 962 2.76 -45.01 20.38
C LEU A 962 2.39 -45.66 19.03
N ASN A 963 3.41 -46.03 18.24
CA ASN A 963 3.31 -46.95 17.11
C ASN A 963 3.64 -48.36 17.58
#